data_AF-A0A959JYV2-F1
#
_entry.id   AF-A0A959JYV2-F1
#
_cell.length_a   1.000
_cell.length_b   1.000
_cell.length_c   1.000
_cell.angle_alpha   90.00
_cell.angle_beta   90.00
_cell.angle_gamma   90.00
#
_symmetry.space_group_name_H-M   'P 1'
#
loop_
_entity.id
_entity.type
_entity.pdbx_description
1 polymer ?
#
loop_
_entity_poly.entity_id
_entity_poly.type
_entity_poly.pdbx_seq_one_letter_code
_entity_poly.pdbx_strand_id
1 'polypeptide(L)'
;MKNKDIKSFIKPQLLVLLFVTLFIEFIEGQISVTEYPELVMASQNPSGGVFIPRNGGIEGWIGQAHVFFEQDKGGRLRVVKGQWPELDSRAELDMVFQLTKPGSGAGFEVRQSHDKCPRILFLEEGNDRLGLRVLFNLYDDQNIFHGHGMTEIWLHPDGQIFITGATMFENVAAHDAVTEAAITVTLRGQSPDTESSVTDMQPNGQIMLTSPDPVDGTGGLYLYWKSGRMDHNTYVYRSSSGLKGAPSFFRWPDYHRQAYTQRTMPDYINPEGEKVAWPPGRGAYLDQVIDNGDGVQLQWPIDNDANPTASFNAFFRLATADDPEVVKQFVAREKDLLSLGVKGGVVHGGNKGYNDQEGCYEVRKTESSTSIELPADPLKRMAQIKIIGLTGHGGIRITLDGEPVVPQLSSDGGIADDPLAPIRDQPEGPANAALVRVRLSSRPQQLVIEEVEGIQLTYQSRDPRRNFMIYSSKTGPRWSGVQFSLLDGHARHMREYGNPEWALTENLLQWFAYMGYSPEQMLDQLRDFRVLKNGPDEVVFEYTSHNASDGAQSVFEVHFKADAPVMKMEVHATFTVLQHWPYKSVQFFDIFPFRGVEPRDWWYDQALFMDKDYQWKIYKTVSQISEGKQDKQDFGPTFQGLYSSDRGNMLMLTKDFSSNIPTEYVICSNYIDLHSNVSFDDLIDDQNSLDKGYQVEVEYELAIWGDEKVTTDQMIDIAKKSIDAGELVIPD
;
A
#
# COMPACT_ATOMS: atom_id res chain seq x y z
N MET A 1 -21.28 -23.91 69.86
CA MET A 1 -22.35 -23.58 68.90
C MET A 1 -22.11 -22.17 68.36
N LYS A 2 -21.97 -22.04 67.04
CA LYS A 2 -22.25 -20.90 66.15
C LYS A 2 -22.00 -19.44 66.60
N ASN A 3 -21.04 -18.82 65.90
CA ASN A 3 -21.14 -17.64 65.02
C ASN A 3 -21.45 -16.22 65.54
N LYS A 4 -20.66 -15.28 64.96
CA LYS A 4 -20.87 -13.85 64.60
C LYS A 4 -20.26 -12.71 65.46
N ASP A 5 -19.25 -12.09 64.84
CA ASP A 5 -18.91 -10.66 64.64
C ASP A 5 -19.08 -9.61 65.75
N ILE A 6 -18.00 -8.85 66.03
CA ILE A 6 -17.80 -7.41 65.67
C ILE A 6 -16.65 -6.78 66.50
N LYS A 7 -15.69 -6.19 65.76
CA LYS A 7 -14.85 -4.99 66.01
C LYS A 7 -14.28 -4.68 67.42
N SER A 8 -12.96 -4.48 67.48
CA SER A 8 -12.29 -3.16 67.61
C SER A 8 -11.00 -3.21 68.45
N PHE A 9 -10.01 -2.50 67.90
CA PHE A 9 -8.61 -2.42 68.30
C PHE A 9 -8.37 -1.59 69.57
N ILE A 10 -7.41 -2.05 70.37
CA ILE A 10 -6.76 -1.34 71.47
C ILE A 10 -5.50 -0.63 70.93
N LYS A 11 -5.38 0.66 71.27
CA LYS A 11 -4.21 1.58 71.25
C LYS A 11 -3.03 1.07 72.13
N PRO A 12 -1.91 1.80 72.40
CA PRO A 12 -1.16 2.86 71.71
C PRO A 12 0.38 2.63 71.73
N GLN A 13 1.13 3.67 71.30
CA GLN A 13 2.51 4.07 71.68
C GLN A 13 3.58 3.81 70.61
N LEU A 14 4.03 4.85 69.88
CA LEU A 14 4.95 5.93 70.29
C LEU A 14 6.40 5.44 70.47
N LEU A 15 7.02 4.91 69.39
CA LEU A 15 8.47 4.75 69.30
C LEU A 15 9.03 4.49 67.87
N VAL A 16 8.58 5.19 66.81
CA VAL A 16 9.20 5.03 65.45
C VAL A 16 9.34 6.35 64.67
N LEU A 17 8.89 7.50 65.17
CA LEU A 17 8.83 8.74 64.38
C LEU A 17 10.00 9.72 64.58
N LEU A 18 11.22 9.23 64.82
CA LEU A 18 12.40 10.11 64.93
C LEU A 18 13.67 9.62 64.21
N PHE A 19 13.58 8.60 63.35
CA PHE A 19 14.73 8.10 62.58
C PHE A 19 14.56 8.14 61.05
N VAL A 20 13.43 8.62 60.53
CA VAL A 20 13.16 8.64 59.07
C VAL A 20 13.30 10.05 58.45
N THR A 21 13.45 11.10 59.25
CA THR A 21 13.47 12.49 58.74
C THR A 21 14.87 13.09 58.59
N LEU A 22 15.94 12.29 58.64
CA LEU A 22 17.33 12.79 58.54
C LEU A 22 18.21 12.03 57.55
N PHE A 23 17.61 11.25 56.65
CA PHE A 23 18.32 10.55 55.57
C PHE A 23 17.75 10.83 54.16
N ILE A 24 16.80 11.77 54.03
CA ILE A 24 16.15 12.12 52.76
C ILE A 24 16.69 13.45 52.17
N GLU A 25 17.66 14.12 52.80
CA GLU A 25 18.21 15.41 52.32
C GLU A 25 19.66 15.35 51.78
N PHE A 26 20.16 14.20 51.30
CA PHE A 26 21.54 14.16 50.74
C PHE A 26 21.75 13.38 49.43
N ILE A 27 20.68 13.05 48.69
CA ILE A 27 20.80 12.55 47.31
C ILE A 27 19.80 13.31 46.42
N GLU A 28 19.96 14.64 46.36
CA GLU A 28 19.45 15.45 45.24
C GLU A 28 20.61 15.76 44.31
N GLY A 29 20.79 14.88 43.33
CA GLY A 29 21.73 15.01 42.24
C GLY A 29 21.16 14.32 41.00
N GLN A 30 20.37 15.08 40.24
CA GLN A 30 19.91 14.83 38.87
C GLN A 30 19.45 13.41 38.51
N ILE A 31 18.17 13.12 38.72
CA ILE A 31 17.40 12.27 37.80
C ILE A 31 16.09 13.00 37.53
N SER A 32 15.96 13.61 36.35
CA SER A 32 14.67 14.05 35.84
C SER A 32 13.87 12.80 35.49
N VAL A 33 12.90 12.45 36.34
CA VAL A 33 11.88 11.48 35.98
C VAL A 33 10.95 12.20 35.00
N THR A 34 11.21 12.00 33.72
CA THR A 34 10.30 12.42 32.65
C THR A 34 9.02 11.61 32.81
N GLU A 35 7.90 12.27 33.08
CA GLU A 35 6.58 11.65 33.02
C GLU A 35 6.38 11.12 31.59
N TYR A 36 6.33 9.80 31.43
CA TYR A 36 5.94 9.17 30.17
C TYR A 36 4.48 9.55 29.89
N PRO A 37 4.15 10.18 28.74
CA PRO A 37 2.76 10.39 28.38
C PRO A 37 2.05 9.04 28.30
N GLU A 38 0.82 8.97 28.80
CA GLU A 38 -0.06 7.83 28.61
C GLU A 38 -0.08 7.46 27.13
N LEU A 39 0.57 6.33 26.79
CA LEU A 39 0.49 5.68 25.50
C LEU A 39 -0.95 5.21 25.30
N VAL A 40 -1.79 6.08 24.73
CA VAL A 40 -3.12 5.75 24.22
C VAL A 40 -2.94 4.83 23.02
N MET A 41 -2.69 3.55 23.28
CA MET A 41 -2.61 2.50 22.26
C MET A 41 -4.00 1.92 22.00
N ALA A 42 -4.83 2.71 21.34
CA ALA A 42 -5.75 2.16 20.35
C ALA A 42 -4.96 2.14 19.04
N SER A 43 -4.94 1.03 18.30
CA SER A 43 -4.32 0.98 16.98
C SER A 43 -4.90 2.13 16.13
N GLN A 44 -4.07 3.13 15.88
CA GLN A 44 -4.50 4.32 15.16
C GLN A 44 -4.84 3.93 13.73
N ASN A 45 -5.80 4.63 13.12
CA ASN A 45 -6.08 4.48 11.70
C ASN A 45 -4.75 4.60 10.92
N PRO A 46 -4.52 3.75 9.91
CA PRO A 46 -3.30 3.83 9.13
C PRO A 46 -3.21 5.24 8.54
N SER A 47 -2.03 5.82 8.70
CA SER A 47 -1.74 7.17 8.27
C SER A 47 -1.36 7.21 6.79
N GLY A 48 -0.88 6.08 6.24
CA GLY A 48 -0.85 5.79 4.81
C GLY A 48 -2.03 4.94 4.36
N GLY A 49 -2.12 4.67 3.05
CA GLY A 49 -3.11 3.77 2.47
C GLY A 49 -2.54 2.40 2.19
N VAL A 50 -3.14 1.35 2.76
CA VAL A 50 -2.72 -0.05 2.57
C VAL A 50 -3.88 -1.01 2.38
N PHE A 51 -3.59 -2.13 1.72
CA PHE A 51 -4.41 -3.34 1.75
C PHE A 51 -3.82 -4.36 2.74
N ILE A 52 -4.61 -4.82 3.70
CA ILE A 52 -4.18 -5.77 4.73
C ILE A 52 -4.85 -7.12 4.45
N PRO A 53 -4.08 -8.20 4.18
CA PRO A 53 -4.64 -9.54 4.07
C PRO A 53 -5.25 -9.96 5.41
N ARG A 54 -6.50 -10.45 5.39
CA ARG A 54 -7.22 -10.92 6.56
C ARG A 54 -7.82 -12.30 6.30
N ASN A 55 -8.28 -12.96 7.36
CA ASN A 55 -8.99 -14.22 7.17
C ASN A 55 -10.29 -13.97 6.39
N GLY A 56 -10.45 -14.64 5.25
CA GLY A 56 -11.63 -14.53 4.39
C GLY A 56 -11.64 -13.34 3.41
N GLY A 57 -10.61 -12.50 3.39
CA GLY A 57 -10.62 -11.34 2.51
C GLY A 57 -9.45 -10.39 2.63
N ILE A 58 -9.63 -9.20 2.07
CA ILE A 58 -8.63 -8.12 2.08
C ILE A 58 -9.28 -6.87 2.65
N GLU A 59 -8.73 -6.35 3.73
CA GLU A 59 -9.09 -5.05 4.27
C GLU A 59 -8.35 -3.95 3.49
N GLY A 60 -9.04 -2.88 3.09
CA GLY A 60 -8.42 -1.70 2.49
C GLY A 60 -8.73 -0.48 3.35
N TRP A 61 -7.70 0.25 3.78
CA TRP A 61 -7.89 1.38 4.67
C TRP A 61 -6.97 2.53 4.30
N ILE A 62 -7.57 3.70 4.07
CA ILE A 62 -6.88 4.98 3.92
C ILE A 62 -7.71 6.13 4.49
N GLY A 63 -7.20 6.80 5.52
CA GLY A 63 -7.90 7.92 6.17
C GLY A 63 -9.31 7.54 6.62
N GLN A 64 -10.33 8.22 6.08
CA GLN A 64 -11.74 7.96 6.37
C GLN A 64 -12.35 6.81 5.57
N ALA A 65 -11.70 6.33 4.50
CA ALA A 65 -12.21 5.23 3.68
C ALA A 65 -11.73 3.89 4.23
N HIS A 66 -12.68 3.02 4.62
CA HIS A 66 -12.39 1.72 5.22
C HIS A 66 -13.32 0.65 4.63
N VAL A 67 -12.72 -0.35 3.98
CA VAL A 67 -13.44 -1.36 3.22
C VAL A 67 -12.87 -2.76 3.43
N PHE A 68 -13.66 -3.78 3.10
CA PHE A 68 -13.26 -5.18 3.12
C PHE A 68 -13.76 -5.89 1.86
N PHE A 69 -12.90 -6.68 1.22
CA PHE A 69 -13.22 -7.46 0.03
C PHE A 69 -13.36 -8.95 0.38
N GLU A 70 -14.55 -9.51 0.22
CA GLU A 70 -14.84 -10.92 0.55
C GLU A 70 -14.36 -11.87 -0.56
N GLN A 71 -13.22 -12.52 -0.35
CA GLN A 71 -12.56 -13.32 -1.39
C GLN A 71 -13.36 -14.57 -1.79
N ASP A 72 -14.18 -15.12 -0.91
CA ASP A 72 -15.00 -16.33 -1.15
C ASP A 72 -16.42 -16.02 -1.69
N LYS A 73 -16.72 -14.73 -1.92
CA LYS A 73 -18.01 -14.25 -2.42
C LYS A 73 -17.80 -13.26 -3.57
N GLY A 74 -17.04 -13.67 -4.58
CA GLY A 74 -16.82 -12.89 -5.79
C GLY A 74 -16.08 -11.57 -5.57
N GLY A 75 -15.41 -11.40 -4.42
CA GLY A 75 -14.67 -10.18 -4.08
C GLY A 75 -15.61 -9.02 -3.78
N ARG A 76 -16.78 -9.31 -3.19
CA ARG A 76 -17.75 -8.29 -2.80
C ARG A 76 -17.12 -7.22 -1.91
N LEU A 77 -17.40 -5.96 -2.23
CA LEU A 77 -17.00 -4.82 -1.42
C LEU A 77 -17.94 -4.70 -0.22
N ARG A 78 -17.37 -4.61 0.96
CA ARG A 78 -18.03 -4.17 2.19
C ARG A 78 -17.43 -2.84 2.61
N VAL A 79 -18.26 -1.84 2.90
CA VAL A 79 -17.81 -0.67 3.66
C VAL A 79 -17.92 -1.03 5.12
N VAL A 80 -16.82 -0.92 5.86
CA VAL A 80 -16.71 -1.42 7.23
C VAL A 80 -16.35 -0.31 8.21
N LYS A 81 -16.45 -0.61 9.50
CA LYS A 81 -15.96 0.21 10.60
C LYS A 81 -15.41 -0.66 11.72
N GLY A 82 -14.77 -0.03 12.69
CA GLY A 82 -14.13 -0.72 13.81
C GLY A 82 -12.72 -1.18 13.46
N GLN A 83 -12.24 -2.20 14.16
CA GLN A 83 -10.90 -2.75 14.00
C GLN A 83 -11.01 -4.25 13.82
N TRP A 84 -10.11 -4.85 13.04
CA TRP A 84 -10.01 -6.30 12.98
C TRP A 84 -9.69 -6.88 14.38
N PRO A 85 -10.26 -8.03 14.78
CA PRO A 85 -11.18 -8.91 14.04
C PRO A 85 -12.67 -8.53 14.13
N GLU A 86 -13.00 -7.45 14.83
CA GLU A 86 -14.37 -7.00 15.12
C GLU A 86 -14.90 -5.99 14.09
N LEU A 87 -14.60 -6.20 12.80
CA LEU A 87 -15.09 -5.31 11.74
C LEU A 87 -16.61 -5.42 11.60
N ASP A 88 -17.30 -4.30 11.75
CA ASP A 88 -18.74 -4.20 11.52
C ASP A 88 -19.04 -3.76 10.09
N SER A 89 -20.02 -4.40 9.45
CA SER A 89 -20.41 -4.08 8.07
C SER A 89 -21.44 -2.97 8.06
N ARG A 90 -21.15 -1.89 7.34
CA ARG A 90 -22.10 -0.80 7.13
C ARG A 90 -22.92 -0.98 5.87
N ALA A 91 -22.23 -1.32 4.79
CA ALA A 91 -22.83 -1.63 3.50
C ALA A 91 -22.11 -2.82 2.87
N GLU A 92 -22.84 -3.63 2.15
CA GLU A 92 -22.29 -4.70 1.32
C GLU A 92 -22.82 -4.57 -0.10
N LEU A 93 -21.93 -4.62 -1.08
CA LEU A 93 -22.29 -4.44 -2.49
C LEU A 93 -22.28 -5.80 -3.19
N ASP A 94 -23.31 -6.10 -3.96
CA ASP A 94 -23.40 -7.28 -4.81
C ASP A 94 -23.97 -6.91 -6.18
N MET A 95 -23.36 -7.40 -7.25
CA MET A 95 -23.91 -7.22 -8.60
C MET A 95 -24.88 -8.35 -8.90
N VAL A 96 -26.14 -7.99 -9.21
CA VAL A 96 -27.27 -8.92 -9.36
C VAL A 96 -27.99 -8.66 -10.67
N PHE A 97 -28.25 -9.73 -11.42
CA PHE A 97 -28.88 -9.64 -12.74
C PHE A 97 -30.00 -10.67 -12.89
N GLN A 98 -31.10 -10.25 -13.50
CA GLN A 98 -32.20 -11.14 -13.90
C GLN A 98 -32.13 -11.40 -15.40
N LEU A 99 -32.06 -12.67 -15.77
CA LEU A 99 -31.99 -13.17 -17.14
C LEU A 99 -33.24 -14.00 -17.46
N THR A 100 -33.68 -14.01 -18.72
CA THR A 100 -34.80 -14.89 -19.14
C THR A 100 -34.31 -16.06 -19.99
N LYS A 101 -34.79 -17.28 -19.70
CA LYS A 101 -34.43 -18.48 -20.47
C LYS A 101 -35.10 -18.53 -21.85
N PRO A 102 -34.40 -19.00 -22.89
CA PRO A 102 -34.92 -19.07 -24.25
C PRO A 102 -36.27 -19.77 -24.38
N GLY A 103 -37.25 -19.05 -24.93
CA GLY A 103 -38.57 -19.59 -25.26
C GLY A 103 -39.45 -19.97 -24.05
N SER A 104 -39.03 -19.69 -22.82
CA SER A 104 -39.79 -20.01 -21.60
C SER A 104 -40.45 -18.80 -20.94
N GLY A 105 -39.89 -17.60 -21.15
CA GLY A 105 -40.28 -16.38 -20.43
C GLY A 105 -40.00 -16.40 -18.92
N ALA A 106 -39.44 -17.48 -18.38
CA ALA A 106 -39.11 -17.59 -16.97
C ALA A 106 -37.76 -16.91 -16.68
N GLY A 107 -37.77 -15.99 -15.72
CA GLY A 107 -36.58 -15.33 -15.19
C GLY A 107 -35.76 -16.24 -14.28
N PHE A 108 -34.45 -16.04 -14.26
CA PHE A 108 -33.52 -16.60 -13.28
C PHE A 108 -32.43 -15.58 -12.98
N GLU A 109 -31.77 -15.75 -11.83
CA GLU A 109 -30.84 -14.78 -11.30
C GLU A 109 -29.39 -15.25 -11.44
N VAL A 110 -28.49 -14.31 -11.72
CA VAL A 110 -27.04 -14.52 -11.63
C VAL A 110 -26.40 -13.42 -10.78
N ARG A 111 -25.35 -13.77 -10.03
CA ARG A 111 -24.72 -12.86 -9.06
C ARG A 111 -23.20 -12.92 -9.05
N GLN A 112 -22.57 -11.80 -8.67
CA GLN A 112 -21.15 -11.76 -8.33
C GLN A 112 -20.84 -12.65 -7.12
N SER A 113 -21.64 -12.59 -6.05
CA SER A 113 -21.44 -13.39 -4.82
C SER A 113 -21.39 -14.92 -5.02
N HIS A 114 -21.86 -15.41 -6.16
CA HIS A 114 -21.81 -16.83 -6.48
C HIS A 114 -20.42 -17.29 -6.92
N ASP A 115 -19.55 -16.39 -7.39
CA ASP A 115 -18.15 -16.73 -7.67
C ASP A 115 -17.37 -17.01 -6.38
N LYS A 116 -16.67 -18.14 -6.34
CA LYS A 116 -15.88 -18.58 -5.18
C LYS A 116 -14.40 -18.31 -5.34
N CYS A 117 -13.96 -17.96 -6.54
CA CYS A 117 -12.54 -17.75 -6.86
C CYS A 117 -12.35 -16.50 -7.73
N PRO A 118 -12.81 -15.32 -7.29
CA PRO A 118 -12.54 -14.07 -7.99
C PRO A 118 -11.02 -13.81 -8.04
N ARG A 119 -10.58 -13.10 -9.07
CA ARG A 119 -9.19 -12.63 -9.17
C ARG A 119 -9.10 -11.20 -8.68
N ILE A 120 -8.24 -10.96 -7.70
CA ILE A 120 -7.99 -9.63 -7.13
C ILE A 120 -6.67 -9.09 -7.67
N LEU A 121 -6.69 -7.84 -8.12
CA LEU A 121 -5.56 -7.12 -8.69
C LEU A 121 -5.36 -5.82 -7.92
N PHE A 122 -4.18 -5.66 -7.31
CA PHE A 122 -3.80 -4.43 -6.62
C PHE A 122 -3.27 -3.42 -7.63
N LEU A 123 -3.97 -2.30 -7.80
CA LEU A 123 -3.61 -1.28 -8.78
C LEU A 123 -2.65 -0.24 -8.20
N GLU A 124 -2.86 0.15 -6.94
CA GLU A 124 -2.05 1.17 -6.27
C GLU A 124 -2.20 1.11 -4.75
N GLU A 125 -1.12 1.37 -4.03
CA GLU A 125 -1.08 1.59 -2.57
C GLU A 125 -0.17 2.78 -2.26
N GLY A 126 -0.43 3.51 -1.17
CA GLY A 126 0.33 4.70 -0.79
C GLY A 126 -0.49 5.78 -0.09
N ASN A 127 0.14 6.93 0.16
CA ASN A 127 -0.41 8.01 0.98
C ASN A 127 -1.63 8.71 0.38
N ASP A 128 -1.74 8.75 -0.94
CA ASP A 128 -2.71 9.60 -1.64
C ASP A 128 -3.97 8.84 -2.04
N ARG A 129 -3.86 7.54 -2.36
CA ARG A 129 -5.01 6.68 -2.68
C ARG A 129 -4.67 5.20 -2.64
N LEU A 130 -5.73 4.39 -2.58
CA LEU A 130 -5.70 2.97 -2.86
C LEU A 130 -6.47 2.65 -4.13
N GLY A 131 -6.04 1.63 -4.88
CA GLY A 131 -6.73 1.13 -6.07
C GLY A 131 -6.75 -0.40 -6.12
N LEU A 132 -7.91 -0.99 -6.35
CA LEU A 132 -8.08 -2.44 -6.45
C LEU A 132 -9.10 -2.80 -7.52
N ARG A 133 -8.83 -3.85 -8.29
CA ARG A 133 -9.76 -4.45 -9.25
C ARG A 133 -10.08 -5.88 -8.87
N VAL A 134 -11.35 -6.22 -8.84
CA VAL A 134 -11.86 -7.58 -8.71
C VAL A 134 -12.40 -8.01 -10.05
N LEU A 135 -11.94 -9.16 -10.55
CA LEU A 135 -12.52 -9.85 -11.70
C LEU A 135 -13.28 -11.06 -11.18
N PHE A 136 -14.52 -11.23 -11.62
CA PHE A 136 -15.38 -12.32 -11.14
C PHE A 136 -16.20 -12.93 -12.28
N ASN A 137 -16.67 -14.15 -12.06
CA ASN A 137 -17.59 -14.86 -12.92
C ASN A 137 -19.04 -14.69 -12.43
N LEU A 138 -20.00 -14.78 -13.33
CA LEU A 138 -21.43 -14.72 -13.02
C LEU A 138 -22.02 -16.12 -13.11
N TYR A 139 -22.47 -16.63 -11.96
CA TYR A 139 -23.12 -17.94 -11.84
C TYR A 139 -24.56 -17.79 -11.36
N ASP A 140 -25.44 -18.72 -11.75
CA ASP A 140 -26.77 -18.88 -11.16
C ASP A 140 -26.73 -19.76 -9.88
N ASP A 141 -27.89 -20.02 -9.30
CA ASP A 141 -28.07 -20.87 -8.11
C ASP A 141 -27.70 -22.35 -8.35
N GLN A 142 -27.61 -22.76 -9.61
CA GLN A 142 -27.20 -24.10 -10.05
C GLN A 142 -25.70 -24.16 -10.39
N ASN A 143 -24.96 -23.08 -10.12
CA ASN A 143 -23.53 -22.95 -10.44
C ASN A 143 -23.24 -23.06 -11.95
N ILE A 144 -24.18 -22.64 -12.79
CA ILE A 144 -24.00 -22.55 -14.25
C ILE A 144 -23.43 -21.18 -14.58
N PHE A 145 -22.38 -21.15 -15.42
CA PHE A 145 -21.73 -19.93 -15.88
C PHE A 145 -22.55 -19.21 -16.95
N HIS A 146 -22.74 -17.90 -16.79
CA HIS A 146 -23.47 -17.05 -17.74
C HIS A 146 -22.66 -15.88 -18.31
N GLY A 147 -21.57 -15.50 -17.65
CA GLY A 147 -20.74 -14.39 -18.07
C GLY A 147 -19.69 -14.02 -17.03
N HIS A 148 -19.04 -12.89 -17.21
CA HIS A 148 -17.99 -12.40 -16.33
C HIS A 148 -18.10 -10.90 -16.11
N GLY A 149 -17.43 -10.40 -15.09
CA GLY A 149 -17.49 -8.99 -14.70
C GLY A 149 -16.27 -8.51 -13.95
N MET A 150 -16.29 -7.23 -13.64
CA MET A 150 -15.32 -6.62 -12.77
C MET A 150 -15.96 -5.56 -11.86
N THR A 151 -15.30 -5.33 -10.73
CA THR A 151 -15.38 -4.06 -10.01
C THR A 151 -14.00 -3.45 -9.91
N GLU A 152 -13.89 -2.15 -10.11
CA GLU A 152 -12.68 -1.38 -9.83
C GLU A 152 -13.01 -0.29 -8.82
N ILE A 153 -12.21 -0.23 -7.75
CA ILE A 153 -12.45 0.62 -6.59
C ILE A 153 -11.23 1.50 -6.36
N TRP A 154 -11.46 2.79 -6.21
CA TRP A 154 -10.45 3.76 -5.78
C TRP A 154 -10.88 4.42 -4.46
N LEU A 155 -10.00 4.37 -3.46
CA LEU A 155 -10.23 4.91 -2.13
C LEU A 155 -9.35 6.13 -1.90
N HIS A 156 -9.93 7.20 -1.35
CA HIS A 156 -9.22 8.42 -1.03
C HIS A 156 -9.24 8.71 0.48
N PRO A 157 -8.20 9.36 1.03
CA PRO A 157 -8.11 9.63 2.47
C PRO A 157 -9.27 10.44 3.05
N ASP A 158 -9.98 11.21 2.20
CA ASP A 158 -11.14 12.02 2.59
C ASP A 158 -12.47 11.25 2.55
N GLY A 159 -12.42 9.91 2.49
CA GLY A 159 -13.59 9.04 2.61
C GLY A 159 -14.31 8.77 1.29
N GLN A 160 -13.88 9.38 0.18
CA GLN A 160 -14.47 9.11 -1.14
C GLN A 160 -14.05 7.73 -1.66
N ILE A 161 -15.04 6.98 -2.15
CA ILE A 161 -14.90 5.63 -2.73
C ILE A 161 -15.49 5.70 -4.13
N PHE A 162 -14.64 5.66 -5.15
CA PHE A 162 -15.06 5.61 -6.55
C PHE A 162 -15.21 4.16 -6.97
N ILE A 163 -16.36 3.81 -7.54
CA ILE A 163 -16.70 2.43 -7.88
C ILE A 163 -17.10 2.37 -9.35
N THR A 164 -16.39 1.52 -10.08
CA THR A 164 -16.74 1.12 -11.44
C THR A 164 -17.18 -0.34 -11.42
N GLY A 165 -18.34 -0.66 -11.96
CA GLY A 165 -18.83 -2.02 -12.14
C GLY A 165 -19.08 -2.29 -13.62
N ALA A 166 -18.66 -3.45 -14.11
CA ALA A 166 -18.92 -3.83 -15.50
C ALA A 166 -19.11 -5.34 -15.66
N THR A 167 -19.96 -5.76 -16.59
CA THR A 167 -20.17 -7.18 -16.89
C THR A 167 -20.42 -7.42 -18.37
N MET A 168 -20.13 -8.65 -18.81
CA MET A 168 -20.41 -9.18 -20.13
C MET A 168 -21.06 -10.56 -19.96
N PHE A 169 -22.22 -10.78 -20.59
CA PHE A 169 -22.86 -12.10 -20.65
C PHE A 169 -22.52 -12.77 -21.97
N GLU A 170 -21.85 -13.91 -21.89
CA GLU A 170 -21.25 -14.59 -23.05
C GLU A 170 -22.11 -15.75 -23.55
N ASN A 171 -22.94 -16.33 -22.67
CA ASN A 171 -23.75 -17.49 -23.01
C ASN A 171 -25.10 -17.10 -23.63
N VAL A 172 -25.05 -16.45 -24.80
CA VAL A 172 -26.24 -16.01 -25.54
C VAL A 172 -27.22 -17.13 -25.90
N ALA A 173 -26.79 -18.40 -25.86
CA ALA A 173 -27.66 -19.56 -26.06
C ALA A 173 -28.44 -19.96 -24.80
N ALA A 174 -28.01 -19.50 -23.61
CA ALA A 174 -28.65 -19.77 -22.32
C ALA A 174 -29.68 -18.71 -21.90
N HIS A 175 -29.75 -17.56 -22.60
CA HIS A 175 -30.67 -16.47 -22.26
C HIS A 175 -31.14 -15.66 -23.48
N ASP A 176 -32.42 -15.28 -23.51
CA ASP A 176 -33.00 -14.42 -24.56
C ASP A 176 -32.65 -12.94 -24.35
N ALA A 177 -32.60 -12.50 -23.09
CA ALA A 177 -32.39 -11.11 -22.71
C ALA A 177 -31.91 -10.99 -21.25
N VAL A 178 -31.22 -9.88 -20.96
CA VAL A 178 -31.07 -9.35 -19.60
C VAL A 178 -32.29 -8.47 -19.35
N THR A 179 -33.14 -8.85 -18.41
CA THR A 179 -34.37 -8.10 -18.10
C THR A 179 -34.20 -7.09 -16.99
N GLU A 180 -33.21 -7.30 -16.12
CA GLU A 180 -32.88 -6.40 -15.03
C GLU A 180 -31.37 -6.46 -14.75
N ALA A 181 -30.76 -5.29 -14.54
CA ALA A 181 -29.36 -5.17 -14.15
C ALA A 181 -29.24 -4.17 -13.00
N ALA A 182 -28.73 -4.65 -11.87
CA ALA A 182 -28.69 -3.87 -10.65
C ALA A 182 -27.43 -4.11 -9.83
N ILE A 183 -27.11 -3.13 -8.99
CA ILE A 183 -26.17 -3.28 -7.89
C ILE A 183 -26.98 -3.17 -6.60
N THR A 184 -26.99 -4.23 -5.81
CA THR A 184 -27.64 -4.26 -4.50
C THR A 184 -26.65 -3.77 -3.45
N VAL A 185 -27.06 -2.79 -2.65
CA VAL A 185 -26.32 -2.27 -1.50
C VAL A 185 -27.11 -2.63 -0.25
N THR A 186 -26.71 -3.71 0.43
CA THR A 186 -27.35 -4.14 1.68
C THR A 186 -26.78 -3.37 2.86
N LEU A 187 -27.64 -2.81 3.71
CA LEU A 187 -27.30 -2.05 4.92
C LEU A 187 -27.61 -2.89 6.16
N ARG A 188 -26.61 -3.17 7.00
CA ARG A 188 -26.86 -3.98 8.20
C ARG A 188 -27.42 -3.15 9.34
N GLY A 189 -28.57 -3.58 9.87
CA GLY A 189 -29.14 -3.03 11.10
C GLY A 189 -29.74 -1.61 10.98
N GLN A 190 -29.79 -1.05 9.77
CA GLN A 190 -30.36 0.26 9.49
C GLN A 190 -31.18 0.18 8.20
N SER A 191 -32.36 0.79 8.19
CA SER A 191 -33.05 1.11 6.94
C SER A 191 -32.45 2.41 6.39
N PRO A 192 -32.31 2.55 5.06
CA PRO A 192 -31.85 3.81 4.47
C PRO A 192 -32.77 4.96 4.91
N ASP A 193 -32.20 6.13 5.17
CA ASP A 193 -32.97 7.36 5.43
C ASP A 193 -33.44 7.94 4.08
N THR A 194 -34.23 7.16 3.35
CA THR A 194 -34.79 7.52 2.05
C THR A 194 -36.28 7.75 2.19
N GLU A 195 -36.69 9.03 2.18
CA GLU A 195 -38.06 9.38 1.87
C GLU A 195 -38.32 9.05 0.39
N SER A 196 -38.90 7.87 0.11
CA SER A 196 -39.38 7.40 -1.21
C SER A 196 -38.33 6.86 -2.18
N SER A 197 -38.72 5.90 -3.04
CA SER A 197 -38.01 5.56 -4.28
C SER A 197 -37.70 6.83 -5.06
N VAL A 198 -36.42 7.15 -5.25
CA VAL A 198 -35.99 8.29 -6.07
C VAL A 198 -36.04 7.84 -7.53
N THR A 199 -37.26 7.70 -8.03
CA THR A 199 -37.58 7.59 -9.46
C THR A 199 -37.51 9.00 -10.02
N ASP A 200 -36.62 9.25 -10.99
CA ASP A 200 -36.13 10.57 -11.40
C ASP A 200 -35.05 11.11 -10.46
N MET A 201 -33.87 10.48 -10.50
CA MET A 201 -32.68 11.07 -9.89
C MET A 201 -32.46 12.47 -10.45
N GLN A 202 -32.86 13.47 -9.67
CA GLN A 202 -32.57 14.86 -10.00
C GLN A 202 -31.04 15.01 -10.13
N PRO A 203 -30.57 15.85 -11.06
CA PRO A 203 -29.18 16.25 -11.16
C PRO A 203 -28.58 16.56 -9.77
N ASN A 204 -27.48 15.91 -9.39
CA ASN A 204 -26.66 16.25 -8.22
C ASN A 204 -27.29 15.89 -6.87
N GLY A 205 -27.54 14.59 -6.66
CA GLY A 205 -28.09 14.10 -5.39
C GLY A 205 -27.03 13.44 -4.52
N GLN A 206 -27.35 13.41 -3.23
CA GLN A 206 -26.74 12.52 -2.26
C GLN A 206 -27.86 11.86 -1.48
N ILE A 207 -27.66 10.60 -1.11
CA ILE A 207 -28.54 9.83 -0.24
C ILE A 207 -27.70 9.38 0.94
N MET A 208 -28.13 9.70 2.16
CA MET A 208 -27.53 9.14 3.35
C MET A 208 -28.02 7.69 3.50
N LEU A 209 -27.09 6.75 3.45
CA LEU A 209 -27.39 5.33 3.60
C LEU A 209 -27.39 4.93 5.07
N THR A 210 -26.39 5.37 5.83
CA THR A 210 -26.32 5.12 7.28
C THR A 210 -25.96 6.39 8.02
N SER A 211 -26.58 6.60 9.18
CA SER A 211 -26.30 7.76 10.02
C SER A 211 -24.90 7.65 10.64
N PRO A 212 -24.25 8.78 10.98
CA PRO A 212 -23.04 8.78 11.80
C PRO A 212 -23.28 8.07 13.14
N ASP A 213 -22.29 7.33 13.63
CA ASP A 213 -22.35 6.68 14.94
C ASP A 213 -21.53 7.50 15.96
N PRO A 214 -22.19 8.15 16.94
CA PRO A 214 -21.50 8.98 17.91
C PRO A 214 -20.72 8.17 18.96
N VAL A 215 -20.95 6.85 19.06
CA VAL A 215 -20.32 6.01 20.09
C VAL A 215 -18.90 5.64 19.70
N ASP A 216 -18.70 5.23 18.45
CA ASP A 216 -17.37 4.90 17.92
C ASP A 216 -16.76 6.04 17.08
N GLY A 217 -17.50 7.14 16.89
CA GLY A 217 -17.04 8.33 16.18
C GLY A 217 -16.97 8.14 14.66
N THR A 218 -17.65 7.13 14.12
CA THR A 218 -17.63 6.86 12.67
C THR A 218 -18.64 7.73 11.94
N GLY A 219 -18.19 8.43 10.89
CA GLY A 219 -19.04 9.29 10.06
C GLY A 219 -20.17 8.55 9.35
N GLY A 220 -21.16 9.24 8.80
CA GLY A 220 -22.23 8.65 8.00
C GLY A 220 -21.72 8.04 6.68
N LEU A 221 -22.50 7.12 6.10
CA LEU A 221 -22.23 6.57 4.77
C LEU A 221 -23.22 7.18 3.78
N TYR A 222 -22.72 7.69 2.67
CA TYR A 222 -23.52 8.36 1.65
C TYR A 222 -23.28 7.74 0.28
N LEU A 223 -24.36 7.58 -0.48
CA LEU A 223 -24.32 7.41 -1.92
C LEU A 223 -24.41 8.80 -2.55
N TYR A 224 -23.52 9.15 -3.47
CA TYR A 224 -23.61 10.42 -4.18
C TYR A 224 -23.25 10.29 -5.65
N TRP A 225 -23.76 11.23 -6.45
CA TRP A 225 -23.49 11.27 -7.87
C TRP A 225 -23.51 12.70 -8.41
N LYS A 226 -22.61 12.99 -9.36
CA LYS A 226 -22.75 14.16 -10.22
C LYS A 226 -23.88 13.96 -11.22
N SER A 227 -24.53 15.05 -11.63
CA SER A 227 -25.56 14.99 -12.67
C SER A 227 -25.03 14.57 -14.04
N GLY A 228 -25.82 13.80 -14.79
CA GLY A 228 -25.53 13.43 -16.18
C GLY A 228 -24.82 12.08 -16.33
N ARG A 229 -24.35 11.79 -17.54
CA ARG A 229 -23.58 10.58 -17.82
C ARG A 229 -22.18 10.71 -17.21
N MET A 230 -21.78 9.70 -16.45
CA MET A 230 -20.39 9.50 -16.09
C MET A 230 -19.73 8.81 -17.27
N ASP A 231 -18.92 9.56 -18.00
CA ASP A 231 -18.21 9.05 -19.16
C ASP A 231 -16.75 8.85 -18.79
N HIS A 232 -16.23 7.67 -19.09
CA HIS A 232 -14.80 7.43 -19.10
C HIS A 232 -14.28 7.65 -20.53
N ASN A 233 -13.50 8.72 -20.73
CA ASN A 233 -12.83 8.96 -22.01
C ASN A 233 -11.33 9.15 -21.81
N THR A 234 -10.62 8.07 -21.47
CA THR A 234 -9.15 8.00 -21.43
C THR A 234 -8.54 7.61 -22.77
N TYR A 235 -9.37 7.33 -23.78
CA TYR A 235 -8.88 6.97 -25.10
C TYR A 235 -8.46 8.21 -25.87
N VAL A 236 -7.16 8.49 -25.86
CA VAL A 236 -6.58 9.40 -26.83
C VAL A 236 -6.33 8.61 -28.11
N TYR A 237 -7.04 8.98 -29.17
CA TYR A 237 -6.79 8.46 -30.50
C TYR A 237 -5.30 8.56 -30.85
N ARG A 238 -4.79 7.60 -31.62
CA ARG A 238 -3.56 7.81 -32.41
C ARG A 238 -3.86 8.83 -33.52
N SER A 239 -4.33 10.02 -33.18
CA SER A 239 -4.33 11.12 -34.13
C SER A 239 -2.88 11.52 -34.35
N SER A 240 -2.59 11.83 -35.60
CA SER A 240 -1.42 12.44 -36.25
C SER A 240 -0.44 13.33 -35.44
N SER A 241 -0.66 13.61 -34.16
CA SER A 241 0.26 14.28 -33.24
C SER A 241 1.20 13.33 -32.50
N GLY A 242 1.50 12.16 -33.08
CA GLY A 242 2.69 11.40 -32.73
C GLY A 242 3.91 12.31 -32.86
N LEU A 243 4.25 13.01 -31.79
CA LEU A 243 5.52 13.73 -31.68
C LEU A 243 6.59 12.69 -31.97
N LYS A 244 7.31 12.93 -33.07
CA LYS A 244 8.37 12.04 -33.54
C LYS A 244 9.37 11.86 -32.40
N GLY A 245 9.36 10.69 -31.75
CA GLY A 245 10.23 10.38 -30.61
C GLY A 245 9.55 10.29 -29.24
N ALA A 246 8.24 10.53 -29.10
CA ALA A 246 7.55 10.31 -27.82
C ALA A 246 7.44 8.80 -27.52
N PRO A 247 7.95 8.31 -26.36
CA PRO A 247 7.68 6.96 -25.92
C PRO A 247 6.18 6.78 -25.79
N SER A 248 5.71 5.63 -26.23
CA SER A 248 4.32 5.27 -26.15
C SER A 248 3.95 4.96 -24.70
N PHE A 249 3.55 5.97 -23.94
CA PHE A 249 2.76 5.73 -22.72
C PHE A 249 1.45 5.10 -23.18
N PHE A 250 1.43 3.79 -23.10
CA PHE A 250 0.34 2.92 -23.48
C PHE A 250 -0.29 2.39 -22.18
N ARG A 251 -1.15 3.18 -21.55
CA ARG A 251 -2.43 2.55 -21.16
C ARG A 251 -3.12 2.22 -22.48
N TRP A 252 -2.70 1.13 -23.13
CA TRP A 252 -3.48 0.49 -24.17
C TRP A 252 -4.88 0.23 -23.58
N PRO A 253 -5.93 0.36 -24.40
CA PRO A 253 -7.17 1.04 -23.99
C PRO A 253 -7.72 0.48 -22.69
N ASP A 254 -8.23 1.39 -21.85
CA ASP A 254 -9.06 1.12 -20.68
C ASP A 254 -9.66 -0.29 -20.65
N TYR A 255 -9.21 -1.12 -19.70
CA TYR A 255 -9.69 -2.49 -19.47
C TYR A 255 -11.21 -2.54 -19.49
N HIS A 256 -11.87 -1.56 -18.86
CA HIS A 256 -13.32 -1.43 -18.82
C HIS A 256 -13.90 -1.34 -20.24
N ARG A 257 -13.41 -0.39 -21.06
CA ARG A 257 -13.88 -0.23 -22.43
C ARG A 257 -13.61 -1.46 -23.29
N GLN A 258 -12.44 -2.07 -23.23
CA GLN A 258 -12.13 -3.20 -24.13
C GLN A 258 -12.89 -4.48 -23.80
N ALA A 259 -13.00 -4.82 -22.52
CA ALA A 259 -13.68 -6.05 -22.11
C ALA A 259 -15.21 -5.91 -22.10
N TYR A 260 -15.75 -4.72 -21.82
CA TYR A 260 -17.17 -4.57 -21.48
C TYR A 260 -17.94 -3.57 -22.34
N THR A 261 -17.36 -3.03 -23.42
CA THR A 261 -18.12 -2.27 -24.42
C THR A 261 -18.14 -3.01 -25.75
N GLN A 262 -19.30 -3.15 -26.41
CA GLN A 262 -19.29 -3.71 -27.75
C GLN A 262 -18.87 -2.69 -28.79
N ARG A 263 -18.23 -3.25 -29.82
CA ARG A 263 -18.00 -2.58 -31.08
C ARG A 263 -19.32 -2.12 -31.69
N THR A 264 -19.45 -0.84 -32.01
CA THR A 264 -20.63 -0.33 -32.74
C THR A 264 -20.48 -0.58 -34.23
N MET A 265 -21.58 -0.94 -34.90
CA MET A 265 -21.65 -1.03 -36.36
C MET A 265 -22.86 -0.23 -36.86
N PRO A 266 -22.66 0.88 -37.61
CA PRO A 266 -21.38 1.41 -38.08
C PRO A 266 -20.51 1.97 -36.93
N ASP A 267 -19.20 2.08 -37.17
CA ASP A 267 -18.25 2.70 -36.24
C ASP A 267 -18.78 4.09 -35.79
N TYR A 268 -18.73 4.35 -34.49
CA TYR A 268 -19.11 5.62 -33.87
C TYR A 268 -18.27 6.76 -34.45
N ILE A 269 -18.87 7.93 -34.68
CA ILE A 269 -18.13 9.11 -35.13
C ILE A 269 -17.94 10.02 -33.91
N ASN A 270 -16.69 10.25 -33.48
CA ASN A 270 -16.41 11.14 -32.35
C ASN A 270 -16.75 12.61 -32.67
N PRO A 271 -16.80 13.52 -31.68
CA PRO A 271 -17.09 14.94 -31.92
C PRO A 271 -16.18 15.61 -32.95
N GLU A 272 -14.98 15.05 -33.16
CA GLU A 272 -13.98 15.49 -34.14
C GLU A 272 -14.20 14.91 -35.56
N GLY A 273 -15.20 14.03 -35.76
CA GLY A 273 -15.54 13.46 -37.06
C GLY A 273 -14.81 12.17 -37.42
N GLU A 274 -14.04 11.57 -36.51
CA GLU A 274 -13.29 10.32 -36.71
C GLU A 274 -14.14 9.09 -36.40
N LYS A 275 -14.04 8.07 -37.25
CA LYS A 275 -14.70 6.77 -37.05
C LYS A 275 -13.95 5.92 -36.01
N VAL A 276 -14.69 5.45 -35.01
CA VAL A 276 -14.25 4.68 -33.85
C VAL A 276 -15.01 3.37 -33.77
N ALA A 277 -14.29 2.27 -33.94
CA ALA A 277 -14.86 0.93 -33.84
C ALA A 277 -15.45 0.66 -32.45
N TRP A 278 -14.79 1.16 -31.41
CA TRP A 278 -15.24 1.05 -30.02
C TRP A 278 -15.66 2.45 -29.58
N PRO A 279 -16.95 2.81 -29.45
CA PRO A 279 -17.29 4.14 -28.92
C PRO A 279 -16.71 4.30 -27.49
N PRO A 280 -16.58 5.52 -26.94
CA PRO A 280 -16.56 5.64 -25.49
C PRO A 280 -17.74 4.82 -24.96
N GLY A 281 -17.52 3.97 -23.95
CA GLY A 281 -18.63 3.22 -23.36
C GLY A 281 -19.76 4.20 -23.09
N ARG A 282 -20.98 3.90 -23.54
CA ARG A 282 -22.11 4.83 -23.34
C ARG A 282 -22.15 5.10 -21.84
N GLY A 283 -21.83 6.32 -21.40
CA GLY A 283 -21.71 6.60 -19.97
C GLY A 283 -22.97 6.18 -19.26
N ALA A 284 -22.79 5.40 -18.21
CA ALA A 284 -23.88 4.93 -17.40
C ALA A 284 -24.30 6.09 -16.49
N TYR A 285 -25.58 6.46 -16.53
CA TYR A 285 -26.17 7.27 -15.47
C TYR A 285 -27.06 6.35 -14.65
N LEU A 286 -26.96 6.48 -13.34
CA LEU A 286 -27.84 5.79 -12.41
C LEU A 286 -29.28 6.30 -12.68
N ASP A 287 -30.20 5.40 -13.00
CA ASP A 287 -31.59 5.71 -13.35
C ASP A 287 -32.45 5.84 -12.10
N GLN A 288 -32.39 4.82 -11.25
CA GLN A 288 -33.23 4.71 -10.07
C GLN A 288 -32.44 4.19 -8.87
N VAL A 289 -32.82 4.70 -7.69
CA VAL A 289 -32.44 4.14 -6.39
C VAL A 289 -33.74 3.68 -5.72
N ILE A 290 -33.85 2.37 -5.52
CA ILE A 290 -35.04 1.72 -4.99
C ILE A 290 -34.72 1.20 -3.59
N ASP A 291 -35.48 1.63 -2.59
CA ASP A 291 -35.45 1.00 -1.26
C ASP A 291 -35.99 -0.43 -1.39
N ASN A 292 -35.18 -1.41 -1.01
CA ASN A 292 -35.52 -2.83 -1.05
C ASN A 292 -35.75 -3.43 0.36
N GLY A 293 -35.86 -2.59 1.38
CA GLY A 293 -36.14 -2.93 2.78
C GLY A 293 -34.90 -3.20 3.63
N ASP A 294 -33.90 -3.88 3.07
CA ASP A 294 -32.61 -4.17 3.73
C ASP A 294 -31.46 -3.30 3.22
N GLY A 295 -31.76 -2.28 2.41
CA GLY A 295 -30.78 -1.38 1.82
C GLY A 295 -31.34 -0.65 0.60
N VAL A 296 -30.52 -0.50 -0.45
CA VAL A 296 -30.95 0.09 -1.71
C VAL A 296 -30.51 -0.74 -2.91
N GLN A 297 -31.34 -0.76 -3.94
CA GLN A 297 -31.02 -1.29 -5.25
C GLN A 297 -30.76 -0.13 -6.21
N LEU A 298 -29.58 -0.14 -6.83
CA LEU A 298 -29.15 0.82 -7.83
C LEU A 298 -29.45 0.23 -9.21
N GLN A 299 -30.24 0.94 -10.02
CA GLN A 299 -30.62 0.49 -11.36
C GLN A 299 -30.15 1.47 -12.43
N TRP A 300 -29.67 0.93 -13.55
CA TRP A 300 -29.21 1.70 -14.71
C TRP A 300 -30.14 1.43 -15.89
N PRO A 301 -30.27 2.39 -16.82
CA PRO A 301 -31.13 2.20 -17.97
C PRO A 301 -30.56 1.09 -18.86
N ILE A 302 -31.40 0.12 -19.22
CA ILE A 302 -31.04 -0.93 -20.19
C ILE A 302 -31.31 -0.38 -21.60
N ASP A 303 -30.30 -0.45 -22.48
CA ASP A 303 -30.45 -0.04 -23.88
C ASP A 303 -31.36 -1.03 -24.61
N ASN A 304 -32.51 -0.56 -25.11
CA ASN A 304 -33.51 -1.40 -25.78
C ASN A 304 -33.18 -1.73 -27.25
N ASP A 305 -31.94 -1.51 -27.71
CA ASP A 305 -31.54 -1.80 -29.09
C ASP A 305 -31.59 -3.31 -29.36
N ALA A 306 -32.29 -3.69 -30.43
CA ALA A 306 -32.82 -5.04 -30.71
C ALA A 306 -31.80 -6.15 -31.06
N ASN A 307 -30.52 -6.00 -30.72
CA ASN A 307 -29.52 -7.06 -30.86
C ASN A 307 -28.95 -7.39 -29.47
N PRO A 308 -28.94 -8.66 -29.03
CA PRO A 308 -28.44 -9.04 -27.72
C PRO A 308 -27.00 -8.62 -27.61
N THR A 309 -26.81 -7.55 -26.84
CA THR A 309 -25.51 -7.05 -26.51
C THR A 309 -25.50 -6.87 -25.01
N ALA A 310 -25.18 -7.99 -24.38
CA ALA A 310 -25.35 -8.25 -22.98
C ALA A 310 -24.13 -7.71 -22.21
N SER A 311 -24.07 -6.38 -22.06
CA SER A 311 -23.04 -5.73 -21.24
C SER A 311 -23.66 -4.70 -20.32
N PHE A 312 -23.25 -4.71 -19.06
CA PHE A 312 -23.62 -3.70 -18.06
C PHE A 312 -22.39 -2.90 -17.70
N ASN A 313 -22.53 -1.58 -17.59
CA ASN A 313 -21.48 -0.69 -17.10
C ASN A 313 -22.12 0.27 -16.11
N ALA A 314 -21.43 0.56 -15.02
CA ALA A 314 -21.90 1.40 -13.94
C ALA A 314 -20.74 2.17 -13.31
N PHE A 315 -20.98 3.45 -13.05
CA PHE A 315 -20.12 4.31 -12.25
C PHE A 315 -20.99 4.88 -11.14
N PHE A 316 -20.49 4.91 -9.91
CA PHE A 316 -21.12 5.58 -8.78
C PHE A 316 -20.09 5.77 -7.66
N ARG A 317 -20.48 6.51 -6.61
CA ARG A 317 -19.58 6.83 -5.52
C ARG A 317 -20.24 6.59 -4.18
N LEU A 318 -19.44 6.11 -3.24
CA LEU A 318 -19.76 6.16 -1.83
C LEU A 318 -18.85 7.18 -1.14
N ALA A 319 -19.30 7.73 -0.02
CA ALA A 319 -18.49 8.56 0.85
C ALA A 319 -18.74 8.22 2.32
N THR A 320 -17.67 8.06 3.09
CA THR A 320 -17.70 8.07 4.55
C THR A 320 -17.39 9.49 5.04
N ALA A 321 -18.33 10.13 5.74
CA ALA A 321 -18.17 11.52 6.17
C ALA A 321 -18.93 11.83 7.46
N ASP A 322 -18.31 12.59 8.37
CA ASP A 322 -18.93 12.94 9.65
C ASP A 322 -20.07 13.97 9.51
N ASP A 323 -20.03 14.77 8.43
CA ASP A 323 -20.98 15.86 8.17
C ASP A 323 -21.55 15.74 6.74
N PRO A 324 -22.88 15.71 6.56
CA PRO A 324 -23.52 15.76 5.24
C PRO A 324 -23.06 16.92 4.35
N GLU A 325 -22.61 18.04 4.92
CA GLU A 325 -22.07 19.18 4.15
C GLU A 325 -20.77 18.84 3.43
N VAL A 326 -19.95 17.92 3.96
CA VAL A 326 -18.74 17.45 3.28
C VAL A 326 -19.11 16.74 1.98
N VAL A 327 -20.15 15.90 2.01
CA VAL A 327 -20.62 15.19 0.81
C VAL A 327 -21.25 16.14 -0.21
N LYS A 328 -21.97 17.18 0.25
CA LYS A 328 -22.46 18.25 -0.62
C LYS A 328 -21.31 18.97 -1.32
N GLN A 329 -20.18 19.16 -0.64
CA GLN A 329 -18.98 19.72 -1.26
C GLN A 329 -18.38 18.77 -2.30
N PHE A 330 -18.36 17.44 -2.08
CA PHE A 330 -17.92 16.49 -3.11
C PHE A 330 -18.78 16.61 -4.38
N VAL A 331 -20.10 16.58 -4.23
CA VAL A 331 -21.05 16.76 -5.33
C VAL A 331 -20.81 18.11 -6.05
N ALA A 332 -20.64 19.20 -5.29
CA ALA A 332 -20.39 20.53 -5.87
C ALA A 332 -19.06 20.60 -6.64
N ARG A 333 -18.01 19.92 -6.17
CA ARG A 333 -16.69 19.87 -6.84
C ARG A 333 -16.74 19.10 -8.15
N GLU A 334 -17.46 17.99 -8.22
CA GLU A 334 -17.63 17.22 -9.45
C GLU A 334 -18.52 17.92 -10.48
N LYS A 335 -19.42 18.80 -10.02
CA LYS A 335 -20.23 19.66 -10.89
C LYS A 335 -19.41 20.78 -11.53
N ASP A 336 -18.56 21.42 -10.75
CA ASP A 336 -17.74 22.55 -11.18
C ASP A 336 -16.30 22.11 -11.42
N LEU A 337 -16.08 21.28 -12.45
CA LEU A 337 -14.74 20.77 -12.77
C LEU A 337 -13.76 21.90 -13.08
N LEU A 338 -12.55 21.74 -12.54
CA LEU A 338 -11.46 22.68 -12.69
C LEU A 338 -11.04 22.80 -14.16
N SER A 339 -10.57 23.99 -14.52
CA SER A 339 -9.90 24.24 -15.80
C SER A 339 -8.41 24.44 -15.51
N LEU A 340 -7.61 23.46 -15.93
CA LEU A 340 -6.16 23.47 -15.74
C LEU A 340 -5.48 24.18 -16.92
N GLY A 341 -4.55 25.10 -16.62
CA GLY A 341 -3.62 25.61 -17.62
C GLY A 341 -2.39 24.70 -17.67
N VAL A 342 -1.98 24.20 -18.83
CA VAL A 342 -0.83 23.29 -18.93
C VAL A 342 0.18 23.79 -19.95
N LYS A 343 1.46 23.80 -19.57
CA LYS A 343 2.62 24.04 -20.43
C LYS A 343 3.58 22.85 -20.32
N GLY A 344 4.19 22.44 -21.43
CA GLY A 344 5.06 21.25 -21.47
C GLY A 344 4.31 19.91 -21.35
N GLY A 345 2.97 19.95 -21.45
CA GLY A 345 2.07 18.80 -21.39
C GLY A 345 0.71 19.13 -21.99
N VAL A 346 -0.21 18.17 -21.93
CA VAL A 346 -1.59 18.31 -22.38
C VAL A 346 -2.55 17.77 -21.33
N VAL A 347 -3.69 18.42 -21.13
CA VAL A 347 -4.79 17.87 -20.35
C VAL A 347 -5.24 16.57 -21.01
N HIS A 348 -5.20 15.47 -20.27
CA HIS A 348 -5.50 14.13 -20.76
C HIS A 348 -6.91 13.72 -20.35
N GLY A 349 -7.72 13.27 -21.31
CA GLY A 349 -9.10 12.87 -21.07
C GLY A 349 -10.13 13.94 -21.45
N GLY A 350 -11.36 13.51 -21.76
CA GLY A 350 -12.37 14.37 -22.39
C GLY A 350 -12.85 15.55 -21.54
N ASN A 351 -13.39 15.30 -20.33
CA ASN A 351 -14.13 16.28 -19.55
C ASN A 351 -13.21 17.22 -18.73
N LYS A 352 -12.53 18.14 -19.41
CA LYS A 352 -11.46 18.99 -18.82
C LYS A 352 -10.34 18.18 -18.15
N GLY A 353 -10.17 16.94 -18.59
CA GLY A 353 -9.23 15.96 -18.04
C GLY A 353 -9.61 15.30 -16.73
N TYR A 354 -10.83 15.50 -16.21
CA TYR A 354 -11.29 14.76 -15.03
C TYR A 354 -11.69 13.33 -15.38
N ASN A 355 -11.15 12.36 -14.64
CA ASN A 355 -11.42 10.94 -14.76
C ASN A 355 -12.41 10.49 -13.68
N ASP A 356 -13.65 10.20 -14.09
CA ASP A 356 -14.74 9.78 -13.20
C ASP A 356 -14.55 8.41 -12.53
N GLN A 357 -13.65 7.57 -13.05
CA GLN A 357 -13.34 6.26 -12.48
C GLN A 357 -12.39 6.37 -11.28
N GLU A 358 -11.44 7.30 -11.36
CA GLU A 358 -10.37 7.44 -10.35
C GLU A 358 -10.58 8.65 -9.41
N GLY A 359 -11.37 9.64 -9.82
CA GLY A 359 -11.58 10.89 -9.07
C GLY A 359 -10.47 11.93 -9.25
N CYS A 360 -9.68 11.84 -10.32
CA CYS A 360 -8.50 12.67 -10.53
C CYS A 360 -8.50 13.43 -11.86
N TYR A 361 -7.72 14.51 -11.95
CA TYR A 361 -7.43 15.20 -13.19
C TYR A 361 -6.17 14.62 -13.81
N GLU A 362 -6.24 14.18 -15.06
CA GLU A 362 -5.10 13.61 -15.76
C GLU A 362 -4.40 14.65 -16.64
N VAL A 363 -3.08 14.71 -16.55
CA VAL A 363 -2.22 15.53 -17.41
C VAL A 363 -1.14 14.64 -18.00
N ARG A 364 -1.05 14.62 -19.33
CA ARG A 364 0.03 13.92 -20.03
C ARG A 364 1.20 14.85 -20.26
N LYS A 365 2.35 14.48 -19.74
CA LYS A 365 3.63 15.16 -20.00
C LYS A 365 4.05 14.99 -21.47
N THR A 366 4.58 16.05 -22.08
CA THR A 366 5.10 16.03 -23.45
C THR A 366 6.52 16.58 -23.59
N GLU A 367 6.99 17.33 -22.60
CA GLU A 367 8.35 17.89 -22.51
C GLU A 367 9.05 17.40 -21.23
N SER A 368 10.33 17.69 -21.02
CA SER A 368 11.08 17.27 -19.82
C SER A 368 10.57 17.91 -18.52
N SER A 369 10.00 19.12 -18.61
CA SER A 369 9.35 19.84 -17.53
C SER A 369 7.90 20.12 -17.92
N THR A 370 6.97 19.96 -16.98
CA THR A 370 5.55 20.27 -17.17
C THR A 370 5.09 21.19 -16.06
N SER A 371 4.38 22.25 -16.43
CA SER A 371 3.87 23.26 -15.53
C SER A 371 2.35 23.31 -15.64
N ILE A 372 1.66 23.11 -14.52
CA ILE A 372 0.20 23.04 -14.40
C ILE A 372 -0.26 24.21 -13.52
N GLU A 373 -0.97 25.14 -14.13
CA GLU A 373 -1.63 26.25 -13.45
C GLU A 373 -2.95 25.75 -12.86
N LEU A 374 -3.01 25.74 -11.54
CA LEU A 374 -4.19 25.41 -10.75
C LEU A 374 -4.96 26.72 -10.49
N PRO A 375 -6.27 26.77 -10.79
CA PRO A 375 -7.05 28.00 -10.62
C PRO A 375 -7.21 28.34 -9.13
N ALA A 376 -7.48 29.62 -8.87
CA ALA A 376 -7.98 30.03 -7.56
C ALA A 376 -9.31 29.33 -7.27
N ASP A 377 -9.47 28.83 -6.05
CA ASP A 377 -10.70 28.19 -5.60
C ASP A 377 -11.11 28.72 -4.22
N PRO A 378 -12.18 29.52 -4.14
CA PRO A 378 -12.71 30.02 -2.87
C PRO A 378 -13.10 28.90 -1.89
N LEU A 379 -13.43 27.71 -2.40
CA LEU A 379 -13.80 26.54 -1.60
C LEU A 379 -12.59 25.77 -1.06
N LYS A 380 -11.37 26.11 -1.49
CA LYS A 380 -10.12 25.44 -1.13
C LYS A 380 -10.22 23.91 -1.28
N ARG A 381 -10.84 23.45 -2.37
CA ARG A 381 -11.05 22.03 -2.62
C ARG A 381 -9.73 21.28 -2.72
N MET A 382 -9.75 20.00 -2.35
CA MET A 382 -8.66 19.09 -2.67
C MET A 382 -8.78 18.67 -4.13
N ALA A 383 -7.75 18.94 -4.92
CA ALA A 383 -7.62 18.46 -6.29
C ALA A 383 -6.60 17.32 -6.33
N GLN A 384 -6.93 16.25 -7.06
CA GLN A 384 -6.03 15.13 -7.29
C GLN A 384 -5.51 15.25 -8.73
N ILE A 385 -4.20 15.40 -8.90
CA ILE A 385 -3.59 15.59 -10.22
C ILE A 385 -2.71 14.38 -10.52
N LYS A 386 -3.09 13.62 -11.53
CA LYS A 386 -2.33 12.47 -12.04
C LYS A 386 -1.57 12.88 -13.29
N ILE A 387 -0.25 12.91 -13.18
CA ILE A 387 0.66 13.15 -14.29
C ILE A 387 1.04 11.81 -14.89
N ILE A 388 0.87 11.66 -16.20
CA ILE A 388 1.21 10.44 -16.94
C ILE A 388 2.22 10.71 -18.05
N GLY A 389 2.89 9.65 -18.51
CA GLY A 389 3.92 9.78 -19.54
C GLY A 389 5.26 10.22 -18.97
N LEU A 390 5.55 9.84 -17.73
CA LEU A 390 6.90 9.87 -17.20
C LEU A 390 7.74 8.80 -17.92
N THR A 391 9.01 9.13 -18.18
CA THR A 391 9.95 8.37 -18.99
C THR A 391 11.35 8.29 -18.38
N GLY A 392 11.58 9.05 -17.30
CA GLY A 392 12.85 9.19 -16.62
C GLY A 392 13.12 8.03 -15.67
N HIS A 393 14.39 7.65 -15.59
CA HIS A 393 14.87 6.60 -14.69
C HIS A 393 15.47 7.16 -13.38
N GLY A 394 15.69 8.48 -13.32
CA GLY A 394 16.19 9.19 -12.13
C GLY A 394 15.10 9.57 -11.14
N GLY A 395 15.23 10.73 -10.52
CA GLY A 395 14.25 11.25 -9.57
C GLY A 395 13.13 12.06 -10.26
N ILE A 396 11.97 12.11 -9.60
CA ILE A 396 10.85 12.98 -9.99
C ILE A 396 10.78 14.13 -8.99
N ARG A 397 10.96 15.36 -9.46
CA ARG A 397 10.79 16.56 -8.65
C ARG A 397 9.42 17.16 -8.91
N ILE A 398 8.61 17.31 -7.87
CA ILE A 398 7.35 18.05 -7.93
C ILE A 398 7.38 19.20 -6.95
N THR A 399 7.01 20.39 -7.41
CA THR A 399 6.89 21.58 -6.56
C THR A 399 5.55 22.27 -6.74
N LEU A 400 4.99 22.82 -5.67
CA LEU A 400 3.81 23.66 -5.65
C LEU A 400 4.21 25.06 -5.18
N ASP A 401 4.08 26.06 -6.06
CA ASP A 401 4.58 27.42 -5.82
C ASP A 401 6.07 27.46 -5.42
N GLY A 402 6.86 26.48 -5.88
CA GLY A 402 8.29 26.33 -5.57
C GLY A 402 8.60 25.43 -4.37
N GLU A 403 7.61 25.06 -3.57
CA GLU A 403 7.79 24.19 -2.40
C GLU A 403 7.68 22.70 -2.79
N PRO A 404 8.57 21.82 -2.31
CA PRO A 404 8.51 20.39 -2.63
C PRO A 404 7.19 19.72 -2.22
N VAL A 405 6.71 18.81 -3.05
CA VAL A 405 5.56 17.94 -2.79
C VAL A 405 6.01 16.49 -2.96
N VAL A 406 5.64 15.62 -2.02
CA VAL A 406 5.95 14.18 -2.10
C VAL A 406 4.93 13.51 -3.03
N PRO A 407 5.33 12.96 -4.19
CA PRO A 407 4.42 12.25 -5.07
C PRO A 407 4.25 10.79 -4.68
N GLN A 408 3.05 10.27 -4.93
CA GLN A 408 2.83 8.84 -5.09
C GLN A 408 3.17 8.44 -6.54
N LEU A 409 4.20 7.61 -6.71
CA LEU A 409 4.70 7.18 -8.02
C LEU A 409 4.25 5.75 -8.30
N SER A 410 3.77 5.50 -9.53
CA SER A 410 3.34 4.18 -9.96
C SER A 410 3.83 3.84 -11.38
N SER A 411 3.91 2.54 -11.65
CA SER A 411 4.29 2.00 -12.95
C SER A 411 3.49 0.75 -13.27
N ASP A 412 3.12 0.60 -14.54
CA ASP A 412 2.62 -0.66 -15.08
C ASP A 412 3.73 -1.57 -15.63
N GLY A 413 5.00 -1.16 -15.49
CA GLY A 413 6.16 -1.90 -16.02
C GLY A 413 6.26 -1.91 -17.55
N GLY A 414 5.51 -1.04 -18.24
CA GLY A 414 5.34 -1.08 -19.69
C GLY A 414 4.45 -2.22 -20.17
N ILE A 415 3.72 -2.87 -19.25
CA ILE A 415 2.81 -3.97 -19.55
C ILE A 415 1.42 -3.41 -19.81
N ALA A 416 0.87 -3.71 -21.00
CA ALA A 416 -0.48 -3.31 -21.34
C ALA A 416 -1.51 -3.85 -20.32
N ASP A 417 -2.51 -3.05 -20.00
CA ASP A 417 -3.69 -3.47 -19.25
C ASP A 417 -4.79 -3.96 -20.19
N ASP A 418 -4.44 -4.96 -21.01
CA ASP A 418 -5.33 -5.52 -22.03
C ASP A 418 -6.00 -6.81 -21.51
N PRO A 419 -7.33 -6.80 -21.28
CA PRO A 419 -8.08 -7.99 -20.87
C PRO A 419 -8.05 -9.12 -21.90
N LEU A 420 -7.92 -8.78 -23.18
CA LEU A 420 -8.01 -9.71 -24.29
C LEU A 420 -6.68 -10.45 -24.51
N ALA A 421 -5.61 -9.94 -23.92
CA ALA A 421 -4.30 -10.55 -23.92
C ALA A 421 -4.04 -11.24 -22.56
N PRO A 422 -3.82 -12.56 -22.51
CA PRO A 422 -3.47 -13.26 -21.27
C PRO A 422 -2.00 -13.00 -20.88
N ILE A 423 -1.65 -11.74 -20.61
CA ILE A 423 -0.31 -11.35 -20.21
C ILE A 423 -0.04 -11.85 -18.79
N ARG A 424 1.08 -12.55 -18.61
CA ARG A 424 1.52 -13.13 -17.32
C ARG A 424 2.83 -12.54 -16.81
N ASP A 425 3.39 -11.58 -17.54
CA ASP A 425 4.62 -10.90 -17.16
C ASP A 425 4.37 -10.03 -15.92
N GLN A 426 5.37 -9.94 -15.06
CA GLN A 426 5.31 -9.10 -13.87
C GLN A 426 5.71 -7.67 -14.22
N PRO A 427 4.99 -6.65 -13.73
CA PRO A 427 5.35 -5.26 -13.95
C PRO A 427 6.70 -4.95 -13.27
N GLU A 428 7.67 -4.50 -14.05
CA GLU A 428 8.90 -3.92 -13.53
C GLU A 428 9.31 -2.73 -14.40
N GLY A 429 9.24 -1.53 -13.83
CA GLY A 429 9.72 -0.32 -14.46
C GLY A 429 9.72 0.90 -13.53
N PRO A 430 10.49 1.94 -13.87
CA PRO A 430 10.43 3.22 -13.18
C PRO A 430 9.04 3.83 -13.29
N ALA A 431 8.78 4.88 -12.51
CA ALA A 431 7.51 5.59 -12.53
C ALA A 431 7.15 6.01 -13.96
N ASN A 432 5.95 5.63 -14.38
CA ASN A 432 5.36 6.09 -15.63
C ASN A 432 4.19 7.07 -15.35
N ALA A 433 3.75 7.14 -14.09
CA ALA A 433 2.78 8.07 -13.57
C ALA A 433 3.17 8.60 -12.18
N ALA A 434 2.72 9.81 -11.87
CA ALA A 434 2.78 10.43 -10.55
C ALA A 434 1.40 10.95 -10.17
N LEU A 435 0.99 10.77 -8.92
CA LEU A 435 -0.19 11.38 -8.34
C LEU A 435 0.24 12.36 -7.25
N VAL A 436 -0.40 13.52 -7.21
CA VAL A 436 -0.31 14.47 -6.10
C VAL A 436 -1.68 14.97 -5.69
N ARG A 437 -1.87 15.18 -4.38
CA ARG A 437 -3.04 15.84 -3.81
C ARG A 437 -2.70 17.27 -3.45
N VAL A 438 -3.40 18.22 -4.07
CA VAL A 438 -3.19 19.65 -3.85
C VAL A 438 -4.42 20.27 -3.23
N ARG A 439 -4.26 20.90 -2.06
CA ARG A 439 -5.28 21.79 -1.51
C ARG A 439 -5.23 23.12 -2.25
N LEU A 440 -6.27 23.43 -3.01
CA LEU A 440 -6.35 24.70 -3.72
C LEU A 440 -6.45 25.87 -2.75
N SER A 441 -5.95 27.03 -3.18
CA SER A 441 -5.98 28.27 -2.42
C SER A 441 -6.91 29.30 -3.07
N SER A 442 -7.14 30.44 -2.39
CA SER A 442 -7.90 31.56 -2.96
C SER A 442 -7.16 32.34 -4.05
N ARG A 443 -5.92 31.94 -4.37
CA ARG A 443 -5.11 32.47 -5.48
C ARG A 443 -4.71 31.32 -6.42
N PRO A 444 -4.41 31.59 -7.70
CA PRO A 444 -3.85 30.58 -8.58
C PRO A 444 -2.53 30.04 -8.00
N GLN A 445 -2.27 28.77 -8.23
CA GLN A 445 -1.05 28.08 -7.80
C GLN A 445 -0.37 27.41 -8.99
N GLN A 446 0.93 27.22 -8.91
CA GLN A 446 1.71 26.61 -9.97
C GLN A 446 2.29 25.28 -9.48
N LEU A 447 1.82 24.18 -10.05
CA LEU A 447 2.44 22.86 -9.88
C LEU A 447 3.46 22.66 -11.01
N VAL A 448 4.69 22.27 -10.68
CA VAL A 448 5.76 22.00 -11.65
C VAL A 448 6.31 20.60 -11.42
N ILE A 449 6.46 19.83 -12.50
CA ILE A 449 6.97 18.46 -12.49
C ILE A 449 8.18 18.39 -13.42
N GLU A 450 9.28 17.81 -12.92
CA GLU A 450 10.52 17.63 -13.66
C GLU A 450 11.09 16.23 -13.45
N GLU A 451 11.62 15.64 -14.52
CA GLU A 451 12.42 14.40 -14.45
C GLU A 451 13.89 14.79 -14.39
N VAL A 452 14.57 14.42 -13.32
CA VAL A 452 15.94 14.83 -13.02
C VAL A 452 16.81 13.63 -12.64
N GLU A 453 18.13 13.81 -12.58
CA GLU A 453 18.99 12.82 -11.93
C GLU A 453 18.60 12.70 -10.46
N GLY A 454 18.64 11.48 -9.91
CA GLY A 454 18.16 11.24 -8.56
C GLY A 454 17.67 9.81 -8.33
N ILE A 455 16.85 9.65 -7.29
CA ILE A 455 16.25 8.38 -6.85
C ILE A 455 14.72 8.50 -6.76
N GLN A 456 14.01 7.38 -6.91
CA GLN A 456 12.55 7.29 -6.81
C GLN A 456 12.11 5.92 -6.27
N LEU A 457 10.99 5.90 -5.55
CA LEU A 457 10.27 4.71 -5.07
C LEU A 457 8.95 4.60 -5.83
N THR A 458 8.75 3.49 -6.54
CA THR A 458 7.63 3.32 -7.48
C THR A 458 6.83 2.07 -7.18
N TYR A 459 5.51 2.21 -6.97
CA TYR A 459 4.59 1.09 -6.85
C TYR A 459 4.37 0.39 -8.20
N GLN A 460 4.46 -0.94 -8.24
CA GLN A 460 4.25 -1.73 -9.45
C GLN A 460 2.80 -2.24 -9.55
N SER A 461 2.01 -1.60 -10.41
CA SER A 461 0.58 -1.90 -10.58
C SER A 461 0.34 -3.31 -11.12
N ARG A 462 -0.51 -4.07 -10.41
CA ARG A 462 -0.90 -5.47 -10.65
C ARG A 462 0.15 -6.52 -10.26
N ASP A 463 1.24 -6.12 -9.59
CA ASP A 463 2.15 -7.08 -8.97
C ASP A 463 1.44 -7.79 -7.80
N PRO A 464 1.32 -9.13 -7.80
CA PRO A 464 0.67 -9.87 -6.70
C PRO A 464 1.43 -9.77 -5.37
N ARG A 465 2.72 -9.39 -5.39
CA ARG A 465 3.51 -9.12 -4.17
C ARG A 465 3.35 -7.69 -3.67
N ARG A 466 2.69 -6.81 -4.44
CA ARG A 466 2.42 -5.42 -4.06
C ARG A 466 3.75 -4.67 -3.83
N ASN A 467 4.65 -4.81 -4.82
CA ASN A 467 6.02 -4.32 -4.71
C ASN A 467 6.07 -2.79 -4.91
N PHE A 468 6.81 -2.14 -4.02
CA PHE A 468 7.52 -0.90 -4.32
C PHE A 468 8.91 -1.21 -4.82
N MET A 469 9.39 -0.46 -5.80
CA MET A 469 10.71 -0.67 -6.40
C MET A 469 11.49 0.63 -6.44
N ILE A 470 12.78 0.56 -6.11
CA ILE A 470 13.68 1.71 -6.06
C ILE A 470 14.44 1.81 -7.36
N TYR A 471 14.34 2.97 -8.01
CA TYR A 471 15.09 3.30 -9.22
C TYR A 471 15.94 4.54 -8.97
N SER A 472 17.10 4.59 -9.61
CA SER A 472 18.02 5.72 -9.56
C SER A 472 18.61 5.99 -10.94
N SER A 473 19.09 7.21 -11.18
CA SER A 473 19.91 7.52 -12.34
C SER A 473 21.19 6.68 -12.42
N LYS A 474 21.60 6.05 -11.31
CA LYS A 474 22.73 5.11 -11.22
C LYS A 474 22.34 3.64 -11.40
N THR A 475 21.04 3.30 -11.38
CA THR A 475 20.55 1.96 -11.74
C THR A 475 20.33 1.84 -13.25
N GLY A 476 20.15 0.61 -13.76
CA GLY A 476 19.81 0.44 -15.18
C GLY A 476 18.38 0.87 -15.52
N PRO A 477 18.06 1.04 -16.82
CA PRO A 477 16.79 1.59 -17.27
C PRO A 477 15.59 0.66 -17.03
N ARG A 478 15.80 -0.62 -16.72
CA ARG A 478 14.73 -1.63 -16.61
C ARG A 478 14.75 -2.44 -15.33
N TRP A 479 15.77 -2.31 -14.49
CA TRP A 479 15.86 -3.07 -13.27
C TRP A 479 15.95 -2.14 -12.08
N SER A 480 15.22 -2.50 -11.04
CA SER A 480 15.23 -1.82 -9.77
C SER A 480 16.53 -2.09 -9.01
N GLY A 481 16.98 -1.13 -8.20
CA GLY A 481 18.09 -1.36 -7.28
C GLY A 481 17.68 -2.17 -6.05
N VAL A 482 16.42 -2.07 -5.61
CA VAL A 482 15.79 -2.86 -4.53
C VAL A 482 14.30 -3.04 -4.84
N GLN A 483 13.75 -4.20 -4.50
CA GLN A 483 12.31 -4.46 -4.49
C GLN A 483 11.83 -4.60 -3.04
N PHE A 484 10.76 -3.93 -2.66
CA PHE A 484 10.17 -4.01 -1.32
C PHE A 484 8.72 -4.47 -1.43
N SER A 485 8.39 -5.59 -0.77
CA SER A 485 7.08 -6.21 -0.85
C SER A 485 6.23 -5.83 0.36
N LEU A 486 5.07 -5.19 0.13
CA LEU A 486 4.10 -4.95 1.19
C LEU A 486 3.41 -6.22 1.68
N LEU A 487 3.51 -7.34 0.95
CA LEU A 487 2.87 -8.60 1.34
C LEU A 487 3.51 -9.24 2.56
N ASP A 488 4.84 -9.17 2.64
CA ASP A 488 5.65 -9.90 3.63
C ASP A 488 6.73 -9.05 4.26
N GLY A 489 6.89 -7.77 3.88
CA GLY A 489 7.90 -6.89 4.47
C GLY A 489 9.34 -7.23 4.06
N HIS A 490 9.56 -7.98 2.98
CA HIS A 490 10.93 -8.31 2.56
C HIS A 490 11.45 -7.29 1.54
N ALA A 491 12.69 -6.83 1.77
CA ALA A 491 13.52 -6.19 0.75
C ALA A 491 14.25 -7.28 -0.06
N ARG A 492 14.15 -7.23 -1.38
CA ARG A 492 14.62 -8.27 -2.30
C ARG A 492 15.46 -7.71 -3.42
N HIS A 493 16.29 -8.58 -3.97
CA HIS A 493 17.04 -8.35 -5.19
C HIS A 493 17.84 -7.04 -5.15
N MET A 494 18.56 -6.79 -4.05
CA MET A 494 19.40 -5.61 -3.94
C MET A 494 20.58 -5.71 -4.91
N ARG A 495 20.79 -4.68 -5.71
CA ARG A 495 21.80 -4.62 -6.77
C ARG A 495 22.83 -3.54 -6.50
N GLU A 496 24.05 -3.79 -6.94
CA GLU A 496 25.03 -2.72 -7.14
C GLU A 496 24.56 -1.78 -8.27
N TYR A 497 24.94 -0.50 -8.19
CA TYR A 497 24.71 0.42 -9.31
C TYR A 497 25.38 -0.09 -10.60
N GLY A 498 24.66 0.03 -11.71
CA GLY A 498 25.11 -0.48 -13.02
C GLY A 498 25.07 -2.00 -13.21
N ASN A 499 24.90 -2.81 -12.16
CA ASN A 499 24.85 -4.27 -12.26
C ASN A 499 23.39 -4.76 -12.43
N PRO A 500 23.07 -5.53 -13.49
CA PRO A 500 21.73 -6.10 -13.66
C PRO A 500 21.45 -7.31 -12.75
N GLU A 501 22.51 -8.01 -12.31
CA GLU A 501 22.39 -9.14 -11.39
C GLU A 501 22.28 -8.63 -9.95
N TRP A 502 21.45 -9.28 -9.14
CA TRP A 502 21.34 -8.94 -7.71
C TRP A 502 22.40 -9.66 -6.88
N ALA A 503 22.93 -8.92 -5.91
CA ALA A 503 23.88 -9.40 -4.92
C ALA A 503 23.17 -10.04 -3.72
N LEU A 504 22.02 -9.49 -3.32
CA LEU A 504 21.26 -9.95 -2.15
C LEU A 504 19.88 -10.43 -2.57
N THR A 505 19.51 -11.66 -2.20
CA THR A 505 18.20 -12.21 -2.54
C THR A 505 17.11 -11.61 -1.67
N GLU A 506 17.23 -11.73 -0.34
CA GLU A 506 16.23 -11.25 0.62
C GLU A 506 16.88 -10.67 1.89
N ASN A 507 16.27 -9.62 2.43
CA ASN A 507 16.43 -9.06 3.76
C ASN A 507 15.04 -8.82 4.36
N LEU A 508 14.79 -9.35 5.55
CA LEU A 508 13.50 -9.20 6.23
C LEU A 508 13.46 -7.84 6.95
N LEU A 509 12.51 -6.97 6.58
CA LEU A 509 12.26 -5.69 7.28
C LEU A 509 11.13 -5.84 8.30
N GLN A 510 11.33 -6.79 9.21
CA GLN A 510 10.42 -7.07 10.30
C GLN A 510 11.14 -7.71 11.49
N TRP A 511 10.56 -7.55 12.67
CA TRP A 511 11.00 -8.25 13.87
C TRP A 511 10.32 -9.61 14.00
N PHE A 512 11.01 -10.62 14.55
CA PHE A 512 10.40 -11.93 14.79
C PHE A 512 11.13 -12.72 15.87
N ALA A 513 10.48 -13.70 16.50
CA ALA A 513 11.13 -14.54 17.51
C ALA A 513 12.27 -15.35 16.90
N TYR A 514 13.28 -15.73 17.69
CA TYR A 514 14.36 -16.58 17.20
C TYR A 514 13.83 -17.91 16.64
N MET A 515 14.14 -18.19 15.37
CA MET A 515 13.57 -19.31 14.60
C MET A 515 12.04 -19.26 14.53
N GLY A 516 11.47 -18.05 14.39
CA GLY A 516 10.04 -17.83 14.25
C GLY A 516 9.51 -18.46 12.96
N TYR A 517 8.36 -19.13 13.06
CA TYR A 517 7.70 -19.73 11.89
C TYR A 517 6.17 -19.73 11.98
N SER A 518 5.62 -19.32 13.13
CA SER A 518 4.18 -19.20 13.33
C SER A 518 3.74 -17.74 13.28
N PRO A 519 2.47 -17.46 12.95
CA PRO A 519 1.95 -16.08 12.88
C PRO A 519 2.05 -15.28 14.19
N GLU A 520 2.22 -15.94 15.34
CA GLU A 520 2.44 -15.28 16.64
C GLU A 520 3.89 -14.85 16.86
N GLN A 521 4.83 -15.54 16.21
CA GLN A 521 6.27 -15.31 16.30
C GLN A 521 6.77 -14.32 15.24
N MET A 522 6.05 -14.14 14.14
CA MET A 522 6.41 -13.27 13.03
C MET A 522 5.64 -11.95 13.14
N LEU A 523 6.33 -10.81 13.13
CA LEU A 523 5.66 -9.50 13.04
C LEU A 523 5.55 -9.08 11.57
N ASP A 524 4.89 -9.91 10.77
CA ASP A 524 4.79 -9.79 9.31
C ASP A 524 3.41 -9.35 8.82
N GLN A 525 2.48 -9.08 9.73
CA GLN A 525 1.14 -8.65 9.39
C GLN A 525 1.12 -7.14 9.17
N LEU A 526 1.16 -6.69 7.92
CA LEU A 526 1.08 -5.27 7.54
C LEU A 526 -0.05 -4.55 8.30
N ARG A 527 0.25 -3.33 8.76
CA ARG A 527 -0.69 -2.42 9.43
C ARG A 527 -0.69 -1.02 8.84
N ASP A 528 0.48 -0.49 8.49
CA ASP A 528 0.60 0.82 7.83
C ASP A 528 1.83 0.86 6.92
N PHE A 529 1.77 1.70 5.90
CA PHE A 529 2.90 1.99 5.01
C PHE A 529 2.83 3.43 4.54
N ARG A 530 3.92 4.17 4.72
CA ARG A 530 3.97 5.60 4.41
C ARG A 530 5.20 5.95 3.59
N VAL A 531 5.00 6.78 2.59
CA VAL A 531 6.12 7.38 1.84
C VAL A 531 6.39 8.78 2.41
N LEU A 532 7.50 8.96 3.11
CA LEU A 532 7.85 10.23 3.77
C LEU A 532 8.60 11.18 2.83
N LYS A 533 9.44 10.63 1.95
CA LYS A 533 10.11 11.35 0.86
C LYS A 533 10.19 10.46 -0.38
N ASN A 534 10.09 11.06 -1.57
CA ASN A 534 10.14 10.30 -2.82
C ASN A 534 10.83 11.11 -3.94
N GLY A 535 12.15 11.19 -3.85
CA GLY A 535 13.02 11.84 -4.82
C GLY A 535 13.04 13.38 -4.75
N PRO A 536 13.91 14.02 -5.55
CA PRO A 536 15.00 13.39 -6.29
C PRO A 536 16.22 13.06 -5.41
N ASP A 537 16.35 13.68 -4.24
CA ASP A 537 17.56 13.60 -3.41
C ASP A 537 17.55 12.37 -2.49
N GLU A 538 16.38 11.96 -2.01
CA GLU A 538 16.22 10.88 -1.05
C GLU A 538 14.86 10.20 -1.22
N VAL A 539 14.82 8.90 -0.95
CA VAL A 539 13.60 8.13 -0.70
C VAL A 539 13.58 7.75 0.78
N VAL A 540 12.45 8.00 1.44
CA VAL A 540 12.21 7.60 2.83
C VAL A 540 10.82 6.99 2.91
N PHE A 541 10.71 5.80 3.49
CA PHE A 541 9.41 5.17 3.78
C PHE A 541 9.40 4.52 5.16
N GLU A 542 8.20 4.39 5.72
CA GLU A 542 7.93 3.71 6.97
C GLU A 542 7.03 2.51 6.70
N TYR A 543 7.41 1.34 7.22
CA TYR A 543 6.62 0.10 7.19
C TYR A 543 6.30 -0.33 8.61
N THR A 544 5.01 -0.50 8.91
CA THR A 544 4.54 -0.96 10.22
C THR A 544 3.81 -2.29 10.08
N SER A 545 4.19 -3.26 10.91
CA SER A 545 3.61 -4.60 10.92
C SER A 545 3.52 -5.15 12.35
N HIS A 546 2.54 -6.03 12.58
CA HIS A 546 2.31 -6.69 13.87
C HIS A 546 2.41 -8.21 13.73
N ASN A 547 2.40 -8.92 14.85
CA ASN A 547 2.07 -10.35 14.84
C ASN A 547 0.55 -10.59 14.75
N ALA A 548 0.14 -11.84 14.55
CA ALA A 548 -1.26 -12.18 14.30
C ALA A 548 -2.22 -11.83 15.44
N SER A 549 -1.74 -11.77 16.68
CA SER A 549 -2.53 -11.39 17.86
C SER A 549 -2.50 -9.89 18.19
N ASP A 550 -1.82 -9.08 17.38
CA ASP A 550 -1.56 -7.66 17.68
C ASP A 550 -0.92 -7.45 19.08
N GLY A 551 -0.12 -8.44 19.51
CA GLY A 551 0.58 -8.46 20.79
C GLY A 551 1.90 -7.69 20.77
N ALA A 552 2.53 -7.56 19.60
CA ALA A 552 3.76 -6.80 19.38
C ALA A 552 3.78 -6.14 17.99
N GLN A 553 4.57 -5.07 17.87
CA GLN A 553 4.70 -4.22 16.70
C GLN A 553 6.16 -4.09 16.25
N SER A 554 6.31 -4.02 14.94
CA SER A 554 7.52 -3.84 14.18
C SER A 554 7.37 -2.58 13.33
N VAL A 555 8.29 -1.63 13.45
CA VAL A 555 8.36 -0.43 12.60
C VAL A 555 9.73 -0.35 11.98
N PHE A 556 9.79 -0.10 10.67
CA PHE A 556 11.02 0.12 9.92
C PHE A 556 10.89 1.44 9.15
N GLU A 557 11.72 2.44 9.51
CA GLU A 557 11.95 3.64 8.70
C GLU A 557 13.21 3.41 7.86
N VAL A 558 13.07 3.52 6.54
CA VAL A 558 14.10 3.11 5.58
C VAL A 558 14.45 4.27 4.66
N HIS A 559 15.74 4.55 4.54
CA HIS A 559 16.29 5.66 3.77
C HIS A 559 17.20 5.19 2.65
N PHE A 560 17.10 5.87 1.51
CA PHE A 560 18.01 5.74 0.38
C PHE A 560 18.36 7.13 -0.16
N LYS A 561 19.65 7.45 -0.22
CA LYS A 561 20.14 8.74 -0.71
C LYS A 561 20.61 8.63 -2.16
N ALA A 562 20.25 9.60 -2.99
CA ALA A 562 20.63 9.62 -4.41
C ALA A 562 22.12 9.87 -4.62
N ASP A 563 22.74 10.66 -3.75
CA ASP A 563 24.16 11.03 -3.82
C ASP A 563 25.09 9.93 -3.29
N ALA A 564 24.56 8.92 -2.59
CA ALA A 564 25.33 7.77 -2.11
C ALA A 564 26.18 7.15 -3.24
N PRO A 565 27.48 6.87 -3.04
CA PRO A 565 28.35 6.34 -4.09
C PRO A 565 27.93 4.94 -4.53
N VAL A 566 27.23 4.22 -3.67
CA VAL A 566 26.73 2.86 -3.88
C VAL A 566 25.26 2.76 -3.48
N MET A 567 24.59 1.66 -3.87
CA MET A 567 23.26 1.37 -3.36
C MET A 567 23.35 1.06 -1.87
N LYS A 568 22.89 2.01 -1.04
CA LYS A 568 22.93 1.94 0.42
C LYS A 568 21.52 2.18 0.99
N MET A 569 21.14 1.30 1.90
CA MET A 569 19.91 1.36 2.69
C MET A 569 20.30 1.68 4.13
N GLU A 570 19.78 2.78 4.67
CA GLU A 570 19.92 3.12 6.09
C GLU A 570 18.58 2.81 6.76
N VAL A 571 18.59 2.06 7.86
CA VAL A 571 17.39 1.56 8.52
C VAL A 571 17.40 1.97 9.98
N HIS A 572 16.27 2.51 10.42
CA HIS A 572 15.92 2.62 11.83
C HIS A 572 14.74 1.68 12.10
N ALA A 573 14.95 0.69 12.95
CA ALA A 573 13.95 -0.32 13.27
C ALA A 573 13.57 -0.27 14.75
N THR A 574 12.27 -0.42 15.02
CA THR A 574 11.70 -0.38 16.36
C THR A 574 10.83 -1.61 16.60
N PHE A 575 11.08 -2.29 17.71
CA PHE A 575 10.21 -3.32 18.28
C PHE A 575 9.44 -2.74 19.45
N THR A 576 8.14 -3.01 19.55
CA THR A 576 7.31 -2.57 20.68
C THR A 576 6.36 -3.67 21.13
N VAL A 577 6.32 -3.95 22.43
CA VAL A 577 5.34 -4.87 23.03
C VAL A 577 4.03 -4.12 23.23
N LEU A 578 3.01 -4.43 22.43
CA LEU A 578 1.70 -3.78 22.50
C LEU A 578 0.85 -4.31 23.65
N GLN A 579 0.89 -5.62 23.86
CA GLN A 579 0.15 -6.31 24.91
C GLN A 579 1.00 -7.41 25.54
N HIS A 580 1.69 -8.22 24.73
CA HIS A 580 2.39 -9.41 25.20
C HIS A 580 3.43 -9.90 24.20
N TRP A 581 4.62 -10.25 24.69
CA TRP A 581 5.65 -10.96 23.93
C TRP A 581 6.26 -12.07 24.82
N PRO A 582 5.92 -13.35 24.60
CA PRO A 582 6.35 -14.46 25.47
C PRO A 582 7.71 -15.05 25.10
N TYR A 583 8.42 -14.46 24.13
CA TYR A 583 9.64 -15.03 23.59
C TYR A 583 10.87 -14.36 24.20
N LYS A 584 11.91 -15.16 24.40
CA LYS A 584 13.16 -14.73 25.06
C LYS A 584 14.11 -13.93 24.19
N SER A 585 13.74 -13.75 22.92
CA SER A 585 14.54 -13.00 21.99
C SER A 585 13.68 -12.49 20.85
N VAL A 586 14.26 -11.56 20.10
CA VAL A 586 13.71 -11.05 18.86
C VAL A 586 14.85 -10.83 17.87
N GLN A 587 14.67 -11.29 16.65
CA GLN A 587 15.54 -11.04 15.50
C GLN A 587 15.02 -9.80 14.77
N PHE A 588 15.93 -8.96 14.29
CA PHE A 588 15.62 -7.76 13.50
C PHE A 588 16.27 -7.75 12.12
N PHE A 589 17.19 -8.70 11.91
CA PHE A 589 17.95 -8.83 10.70
C PHE A 589 18.19 -10.30 10.44
N ASP A 590 17.83 -10.73 9.24
CA ASP A 590 18.03 -12.08 8.73
C ASP A 590 18.09 -12.02 7.20
N ILE A 591 19.21 -12.47 6.65
CA ILE A 591 19.49 -12.38 5.21
C ILE A 591 19.83 -13.72 4.58
N PHE A 592 19.37 -13.85 3.33
CA PHE A 592 19.54 -15.05 2.53
C PHE A 592 20.33 -14.71 1.25
N PRO A 593 21.64 -15.00 1.19
CA PRO A 593 22.52 -14.50 0.13
C PRO A 593 22.69 -15.39 -1.12
N PHE A 594 21.79 -16.36 -1.38
CA PHE A 594 22.20 -17.55 -2.13
C PHE A 594 21.39 -17.99 -3.36
N ARG A 595 22.04 -18.86 -4.16
CA ARG A 595 21.52 -19.71 -5.26
C ARG A 595 20.94 -21.04 -4.76
N GLY A 596 21.31 -21.48 -3.55
CA GLY A 596 20.99 -22.79 -2.97
C GLY A 596 21.27 -22.84 -1.47
N VAL A 597 20.82 -23.92 -0.80
CA VAL A 597 20.85 -24.04 0.68
C VAL A 597 22.27 -24.21 1.24
N GLU A 598 23.22 -24.68 0.43
CA GLU A 598 24.59 -24.93 0.89
C GLU A 598 25.51 -23.72 0.64
N PRO A 599 26.36 -23.32 1.61
CA PRO A 599 27.27 -22.17 1.49
C PRO A 599 28.16 -22.17 0.26
N ARG A 600 28.65 -23.34 -0.11
CA ARG A 600 29.53 -23.49 -1.28
C ARG A 600 28.86 -23.13 -2.61
N ASP A 601 27.53 -23.03 -2.62
CA ASP A 601 26.75 -22.64 -3.80
C ASP A 601 26.40 -21.14 -3.80
N TRP A 602 26.85 -20.38 -2.81
CA TRP A 602 26.61 -18.94 -2.72
C TRP A 602 27.36 -18.16 -3.79
N TRP A 603 26.95 -16.90 -3.99
CA TRP A 603 27.70 -15.98 -4.85
C TRP A 603 28.96 -15.42 -4.18
N TYR A 604 29.18 -15.74 -2.92
CA TYR A 604 30.22 -15.19 -2.07
C TYR A 604 31.17 -16.28 -1.63
N ASP A 605 32.48 -16.05 -1.75
CA ASP A 605 33.49 -17.00 -1.28
C ASP A 605 33.70 -16.91 0.24
N GLN A 606 33.35 -15.77 0.84
CA GLN A 606 33.68 -15.47 2.23
C GLN A 606 32.58 -14.67 2.93
N ALA A 607 32.37 -14.98 4.21
CA ALA A 607 31.58 -14.18 5.14
C ALA A 607 32.50 -13.69 6.27
N LEU A 608 32.49 -12.39 6.57
CA LEU A 608 33.17 -11.77 7.70
C LEU A 608 32.12 -11.31 8.72
N PHE A 609 32.43 -11.54 9.99
CA PHE A 609 31.83 -10.84 11.12
C PHE A 609 32.94 -10.16 11.93
N MET A 610 32.72 -8.94 12.41
CA MET A 610 33.63 -8.21 13.30
C MET A 610 32.85 -7.45 14.39
N ASP A 611 33.33 -7.55 15.63
CA ASP A 611 32.83 -6.79 16.76
C ASP A 611 33.56 -5.46 16.99
N LYS A 612 33.04 -4.65 17.92
CA LYS A 612 33.62 -3.35 18.30
C LYS A 612 35.05 -3.41 18.84
N ASP A 613 35.49 -4.57 19.33
CA ASP A 613 36.84 -4.80 19.86
C ASP A 613 37.78 -5.38 18.78
N TYR A 614 37.33 -5.33 17.52
CA TYR A 614 37.96 -5.85 16.32
C TYR A 614 38.30 -7.35 16.38
N GLN A 615 37.63 -8.11 17.24
CA GLN A 615 37.63 -9.55 17.10
C GLN A 615 36.76 -9.90 15.92
N TRP A 616 37.23 -10.83 15.12
CA TRP A 616 36.56 -11.19 13.89
C TRP A 616 36.56 -12.69 13.68
N LYS A 617 35.58 -13.12 12.89
CA LYS A 617 35.45 -14.47 12.39
C LYS A 617 35.18 -14.43 10.90
N ILE A 618 35.94 -15.21 10.15
CA ILE A 618 35.72 -15.40 8.71
C ILE A 618 35.26 -16.83 8.48
N TYR A 619 34.23 -17.00 7.66
CA TYR A 619 33.80 -18.28 7.14
C TYR A 619 34.05 -18.34 5.64
N LYS A 620 34.90 -19.28 5.21
CA LYS A 620 35.18 -19.53 3.79
C LYS A 620 34.15 -20.53 3.26
N THR A 621 33.25 -20.07 2.40
CA THR A 621 32.01 -20.77 2.04
C THR A 621 32.26 -22.07 1.27
N VAL A 622 33.20 -22.06 0.33
CA VAL A 622 33.54 -23.23 -0.50
C VAL A 622 34.22 -24.33 0.32
N SER A 623 35.22 -23.97 1.13
CA SER A 623 35.96 -24.93 1.97
C SER A 623 35.26 -25.27 3.29
N GLN A 624 34.25 -24.49 3.67
CA GLN A 624 33.50 -24.61 4.92
C GLN A 624 34.38 -24.58 6.18
N ILE A 625 35.38 -23.70 6.20
CA ILE A 625 36.29 -23.52 7.35
C ILE A 625 36.09 -22.14 7.96
N SER A 626 36.20 -22.07 9.28
CA SER A 626 36.22 -20.80 10.02
C SER A 626 37.64 -20.42 10.43
N GLU A 627 37.95 -19.14 10.35
CA GLU A 627 39.18 -18.51 10.84
C GLU A 627 38.85 -17.37 11.80
N GLY A 628 39.78 -17.03 12.70
CA GLY A 628 39.57 -15.99 13.72
C GLY A 628 38.99 -16.53 15.03
N LYS A 629 38.67 -15.60 15.95
CA LYS A 629 38.04 -15.86 17.23
C LYS A 629 37.06 -14.74 17.49
N GLN A 630 35.82 -15.08 17.82
CA GLN A 630 34.79 -14.14 18.23
C GLN A 630 33.85 -14.85 19.20
N ASP A 631 33.42 -14.13 20.22
CA ASP A 631 32.41 -14.57 21.19
C ASP A 631 31.02 -14.40 20.59
N LYS A 632 30.07 -15.30 20.88
CA LYS A 632 28.75 -15.31 20.22
C LYS A 632 27.86 -14.11 20.55
N GLN A 633 28.10 -13.45 21.68
CA GLN A 633 27.32 -12.32 22.16
C GLN A 633 28.23 -11.11 22.29
N ASP A 634 27.73 -9.97 21.87
CA ASP A 634 28.47 -8.71 21.93
C ASP A 634 27.55 -7.56 22.35
N PHE A 635 28.18 -6.47 22.79
CA PHE A 635 27.55 -5.20 23.09
C PHE A 635 28.13 -4.14 22.17
N GLY A 636 27.27 -3.46 21.43
CA GLY A 636 27.62 -2.30 20.63
C GLY A 636 27.75 -2.58 19.13
N PRO A 637 28.50 -1.77 18.38
CA PRO A 637 28.46 -1.80 16.92
C PRO A 637 29.16 -3.04 16.36
N THR A 638 28.60 -3.60 15.30
CA THR A 638 29.16 -4.77 14.62
C THR A 638 29.09 -4.64 13.12
N PHE A 639 30.04 -5.30 12.46
CA PHE A 639 30.16 -5.32 11.02
C PHE A 639 30.00 -6.73 10.46
N GLN A 640 29.21 -6.85 9.40
CA GLN A 640 29.01 -8.07 8.63
C GLN A 640 29.35 -7.82 7.17
N GLY A 641 30.04 -8.77 6.54
CA GLY A 641 30.39 -8.68 5.12
C GLY A 641 30.26 -10.01 4.41
N LEU A 642 29.58 -10.03 3.27
CA LEU A 642 29.61 -11.13 2.31
C LEU A 642 30.36 -10.68 1.08
N TYR A 643 31.46 -11.34 0.73
CA TYR A 643 32.38 -10.77 -0.24
C TYR A 643 33.12 -11.78 -1.12
N SER A 644 33.89 -11.20 -2.04
CA SER A 644 34.50 -11.82 -3.21
C SER A 644 33.43 -12.34 -4.18
N SER A 645 32.50 -11.46 -4.58
CA SER A 645 31.44 -11.76 -5.57
C SER A 645 31.47 -10.81 -6.77
N ASP A 646 31.25 -11.34 -7.97
CA ASP A 646 31.11 -10.56 -9.22
C ASP A 646 29.74 -9.87 -9.36
N ARG A 647 28.82 -10.13 -8.42
CA ARG A 647 27.49 -9.52 -8.35
C ARG A 647 27.45 -8.25 -7.50
N GLY A 648 28.52 -7.96 -6.76
CA GLY A 648 28.57 -6.97 -5.69
C GLY A 648 28.78 -7.64 -4.34
N ASN A 649 29.54 -7.00 -3.44
CA ASN A 649 29.74 -7.47 -2.06
C ASN A 649 28.75 -6.79 -1.12
N MET A 650 28.18 -7.52 -0.18
CA MET A 650 27.28 -6.97 0.83
C MET A 650 28.06 -6.56 2.07
N LEU A 651 27.80 -5.35 2.55
CA LEU A 651 28.38 -4.76 3.75
C LEU A 651 27.24 -4.33 4.67
N MET A 652 27.32 -4.65 5.95
CA MET A 652 26.37 -4.17 6.94
C MET A 652 27.09 -3.69 8.20
N LEU A 653 26.67 -2.53 8.70
CA LEU A 653 27.05 -2.02 10.00
C LEU A 653 25.80 -1.91 10.87
N THR A 654 25.74 -2.65 11.96
CA THR A 654 24.75 -2.44 13.03
C THR A 654 25.33 -1.44 14.01
N LYS A 655 24.59 -0.38 14.33
CA LYS A 655 24.99 0.64 15.31
C LYS A 655 24.57 0.22 16.73
N ASP A 656 24.86 1.07 17.71
CA ASP A 656 24.39 0.86 19.08
C ASP A 656 22.86 0.82 19.16
N PHE A 657 22.35 -0.11 19.96
CA PHE A 657 20.94 -0.16 20.33
C PHE A 657 20.62 0.99 21.30
N SER A 658 19.37 1.46 21.28
CA SER A 658 18.90 2.46 22.25
C SER A 658 18.99 1.96 23.71
N SER A 659 19.00 0.64 23.88
CA SER A 659 19.10 -0.08 25.14
C SER A 659 20.38 -0.92 25.19
N ASN A 660 21.08 -0.93 26.32
CA ASN A 660 22.27 -1.76 26.53
C ASN A 660 21.90 -3.24 26.76
N ILE A 661 21.49 -3.93 25.68
CA ILE A 661 21.06 -5.33 25.69
C ILE A 661 22.06 -6.16 24.88
N PRO A 662 22.40 -7.39 25.33
CA PRO A 662 23.26 -8.28 24.55
C PRO A 662 22.63 -8.60 23.20
N THR A 663 23.43 -8.46 22.14
CA THR A 663 23.07 -8.87 20.79
C THR A 663 23.86 -10.10 20.41
N GLU A 664 23.17 -11.13 19.94
CA GLU A 664 23.78 -12.33 19.38
C GLU A 664 23.81 -12.23 17.87
N TYR A 665 25.01 -12.42 17.31
CA TYR A 665 25.25 -12.42 15.88
C TYR A 665 25.68 -13.81 15.44
N VAL A 666 25.00 -14.33 14.43
CA VAL A 666 25.14 -15.73 14.06
C VAL A 666 25.34 -15.86 12.56
N ILE A 667 26.45 -16.49 12.21
CA ILE A 667 26.62 -17.18 10.93
C ILE A 667 26.07 -18.59 11.16
N CYS A 668 24.80 -18.83 10.82
CA CYS A 668 24.16 -20.10 11.11
C CYS A 668 24.83 -21.21 10.31
N SER A 669 25.01 -22.41 10.88
CA SER A 669 25.65 -23.53 10.18
C SER A 669 24.65 -24.50 9.52
N ASN A 670 23.35 -24.37 9.82
CA ASN A 670 22.32 -25.34 9.42
C ASN A 670 21.62 -24.94 8.12
N TYR A 671 21.13 -23.70 8.06
CA TYR A 671 20.70 -22.97 6.89
C TYR A 671 21.59 -21.75 6.96
N ILE A 672 22.67 -21.66 6.20
CA ILE A 672 23.58 -20.54 6.45
C ILE A 672 22.83 -19.27 6.02
N ASP A 673 22.51 -18.47 7.02
CA ASP A 673 21.96 -17.14 6.96
C ASP A 673 22.80 -16.31 7.92
N LEU A 674 22.76 -15.00 7.73
CA LEU A 674 23.36 -14.05 8.66
C LEU A 674 22.19 -13.42 9.40
N HIS A 675 22.06 -13.76 10.67
CA HIS A 675 20.99 -13.22 11.49
C HIS A 675 21.53 -12.59 12.78
N SER A 676 20.85 -11.53 13.19
CA SER A 676 21.18 -10.75 14.39
C SER A 676 19.95 -10.71 15.28
N ASN A 677 20.14 -11.01 16.56
CA ASN A 677 19.05 -11.08 17.51
C ASN A 677 19.40 -10.45 18.86
N VAL A 678 18.38 -9.94 19.51
CA VAL A 678 18.46 -9.40 20.87
C VAL A 678 17.93 -10.46 21.82
N SER A 679 18.70 -10.78 22.88
CA SER A 679 18.23 -11.67 23.95
C SER A 679 17.70 -10.89 25.13
N PHE A 680 16.60 -11.39 25.69
CA PHE A 680 15.91 -10.88 26.87
C PHE A 680 16.06 -11.81 28.08
N ASP A 681 17.01 -12.76 28.05
CA ASP A 681 17.18 -13.77 29.10
C ASP A 681 17.32 -13.17 30.52
N ASP A 682 17.92 -11.99 30.64
CA ASP A 682 18.09 -11.28 31.91
C ASP A 682 16.91 -10.37 32.30
N LEU A 683 15.98 -10.12 31.37
CA LEU A 683 14.85 -9.20 31.54
C LEU A 683 13.52 -9.91 31.77
N ILE A 684 13.41 -11.15 31.30
CA ILE A 684 12.20 -11.95 31.41
C ILE A 684 12.22 -12.70 32.75
N ASP A 685 11.28 -12.37 33.62
CA ASP A 685 11.10 -13.03 34.93
C ASP A 685 10.44 -14.43 34.80
N ASP A 686 10.13 -15.05 35.94
CA ASP A 686 9.47 -16.36 36.01
C ASP A 686 8.12 -16.42 35.23
N GLN A 687 7.53 -15.28 34.84
CA GLN A 687 6.30 -15.20 34.03
C GLN A 687 6.54 -15.31 32.52
N ASN A 688 7.79 -15.37 32.07
CA ASN A 688 8.18 -15.57 30.67
C ASN A 688 7.64 -14.52 29.67
N SER A 689 7.53 -13.23 30.02
CA SER A 689 7.14 -12.20 29.06
C SER A 689 7.72 -10.82 29.34
N LEU A 690 7.89 -10.03 28.27
CA LEU A 690 8.17 -8.61 28.36
C LEU A 690 6.90 -7.81 28.68
N ASP A 691 7.05 -6.76 29.47
CA ASP A 691 5.96 -5.86 29.84
C ASP A 691 5.42 -5.06 28.64
N LYS A 692 4.13 -4.72 28.69
CA LYS A 692 3.50 -3.80 27.75
C LYS A 692 4.24 -2.45 27.72
N GLY A 693 4.49 -1.94 26.52
CA GLY A 693 5.22 -0.69 26.29
C GLY A 693 6.74 -0.86 26.26
N TYR A 694 7.27 -2.06 26.50
CA TYR A 694 8.68 -2.33 26.31
C TYR A 694 9.09 -2.12 24.84
N GLN A 695 10.20 -1.44 24.63
CA GLN A 695 10.67 -1.02 23.31
C GLN A 695 12.16 -1.31 23.14
N VAL A 696 12.55 -1.71 21.94
CA VAL A 696 13.95 -1.82 21.49
C VAL A 696 14.08 -1.13 20.15
N GLU A 697 15.14 -0.34 19.98
CA GLU A 697 15.45 0.33 18.73
C GLU A 697 16.86 -0.03 18.27
N VAL A 698 17.04 -0.17 16.97
CA VAL A 698 18.32 -0.44 16.32
C VAL A 698 18.42 0.36 15.03
N GLU A 699 19.61 0.89 14.78
CA GLU A 699 19.98 1.45 13.49
C GLU A 699 20.98 0.54 12.80
N TYR A 700 20.83 0.35 11.49
CA TYR A 700 21.85 -0.31 10.69
C TYR A 700 21.94 0.28 9.28
N GLU A 701 23.10 0.12 8.68
CA GLU A 701 23.33 0.44 7.27
C GLU A 701 23.63 -0.86 6.51
N LEU A 702 23.07 -1.00 5.32
CA LEU A 702 23.31 -2.10 4.38
C LEU A 702 23.70 -1.53 3.02
N ALA A 703 24.82 -1.96 2.47
CA ALA A 703 25.31 -1.49 1.17
C ALA A 703 25.77 -2.65 0.28
N ILE A 704 25.67 -2.45 -1.04
CA ILE A 704 26.29 -3.34 -2.04
C ILE A 704 27.42 -2.60 -2.76
N TRP A 705 28.64 -3.15 -2.75
CA TRP A 705 29.84 -2.51 -3.27
C TRP A 705 30.88 -3.51 -3.80
N GLY A 706 31.58 -3.12 -4.86
CA GLY A 706 32.83 -3.77 -5.28
C GLY A 706 32.61 -5.10 -6.00
N ASP A 707 33.69 -5.84 -6.24
CA ASP A 707 33.67 -7.03 -7.10
C ASP A 707 34.38 -8.23 -6.46
N GLU A 708 34.61 -9.28 -7.25
CA GLU A 708 35.27 -10.53 -6.82
C GLU A 708 36.73 -10.35 -6.38
N LYS A 709 37.35 -9.19 -6.65
CA LYS A 709 38.75 -8.90 -6.33
C LYS A 709 38.94 -8.39 -4.90
N VAL A 710 37.85 -8.12 -4.18
CA VAL A 710 37.92 -7.68 -2.78
C VAL A 710 38.60 -8.75 -1.94
N THR A 711 39.70 -8.35 -1.28
CA THR A 711 40.50 -9.23 -0.42
C THR A 711 40.03 -9.17 1.02
N THR A 712 40.37 -10.22 1.78
CA THR A 712 40.11 -10.28 3.23
C THR A 712 40.69 -9.09 4.00
N ASP A 713 41.93 -8.69 3.68
CA ASP A 713 42.58 -7.56 4.36
C ASP A 713 41.85 -6.24 4.09
N GLN A 714 41.37 -6.03 2.86
CA GLN A 714 40.54 -4.86 2.52
C GLN A 714 39.22 -4.88 3.29
N MET A 715 38.55 -6.03 3.37
CA MET A 715 37.27 -6.15 4.09
C MET A 715 37.44 -5.91 5.60
N ILE A 716 38.52 -6.42 6.21
CA ILE A 716 38.87 -6.14 7.61
C ILE A 716 39.16 -4.65 7.83
N ASP A 717 39.86 -3.99 6.91
CA ASP A 717 40.15 -2.55 7.00
C ASP A 717 38.87 -1.70 6.88
N ILE A 718 37.96 -2.04 5.96
CA ILE A 718 36.63 -1.43 5.82
C ILE A 718 35.83 -1.60 7.12
N ALA A 719 35.79 -2.82 7.67
CA ALA A 719 35.06 -3.12 8.90
C ALA A 719 35.55 -2.25 10.07
N LYS A 720 36.86 -2.18 10.29
CA LYS A 720 37.46 -1.36 11.36
C LYS A 720 37.11 0.12 11.20
N LYS A 721 37.30 0.67 10.00
CA LYS A 721 37.00 2.08 9.71
C LYS A 721 35.52 2.38 9.90
N SER A 722 34.64 1.46 9.53
CA SER A 722 33.19 1.64 9.66
C SER A 722 32.75 1.61 11.12
N ILE A 723 33.28 0.67 11.90
CA ILE A 723 33.06 0.61 13.35
C ILE A 723 33.55 1.89 14.04
N ASP A 724 34.75 2.36 13.68
CA ASP A 724 35.34 3.59 14.25
C ASP A 724 34.55 4.85 13.89
N ALA A 725 33.98 4.91 12.69
CA ALA A 725 33.23 6.05 12.20
C ALA A 725 31.76 6.05 12.66
N GLY A 726 31.20 4.88 12.99
CA GLY A 726 29.77 4.72 13.26
C GLY A 726 28.88 4.78 12.00
N GLU A 727 29.48 4.69 10.82
CA GLU A 727 28.84 4.66 9.50
C GLU A 727 29.63 3.76 8.55
N LEU A 728 29.00 3.26 7.46
CA LEU A 728 29.74 2.45 6.48
C LEU A 728 30.76 3.30 5.72
N VAL A 729 32.05 3.01 5.92
CA VAL A 729 33.17 3.67 5.22
C VAL A 729 33.57 2.83 4.02
N ILE A 730 33.05 3.20 2.85
CA ILE A 730 33.23 2.46 1.60
C ILE A 730 34.30 3.17 0.72
N PRO A 731 35.33 2.46 0.22
CA PRO A 731 36.32 3.03 -0.67
C PRO A 731 35.71 3.45 -2.01
N ASP A 732 36.27 4.52 -2.60
CA ASP A 732 35.92 5.02 -3.94
C ASP A 732 36.12 3.99 -5.06
#